data_AF-A0A7D5LC56-F1
#
_entry.id   AF-A0A7D5LC56-F1
#
_cell.length_a   1.000
_cell.length_b   1.000
_cell.length_c   1.000
_cell.angle_alpha   90.00
_cell.angle_beta   90.00
_cell.angle_gamma   90.00
#
_symmetry.space_group_name_H-M   'P 1'
#
loop_
_entity.id
_entity.type
_entity.pdbx_description
1 polymer ?
#
loop_
_entity_poly.entity_id
_entity_poly.type
_entity_poly.pdbx_seq_one_letter_code
_entity_poly.pdbx_strand_id
1 'polypeptide(L)'
;MSFAYGGSGDGASYGGENGSAYGLPLPRRVEGVGVESATGDEVDLSWDAAGSTDEYVILQAEASGADATDYSEVATTPTTSTTVSGLEDGERYYFRVRGRNDRSDGPLSAEVDATTVLPATEITDIGNGVRGELTLSLDALDDSTDGGIDIYRSTDGSLGSAVATDLDSDTGEYTDSEAILDGEEYHYTARRITDHTQTDGEQAAQTAFLPDEDAPTLLNGVEDEVTLDRESTVSNYGDVRVQQRETGEDAWDDTATGWAEQVVANDTLTLTFEGLEDGEELEYRARTETEHVTGNWTAPVAIITKFPGATNLSITATTATSVALEHNDNADNEDGTWVWRREELDPLRDTGFGEWEVIDTIDPTDGTGPVQFTDDTVRPNRDYEYYVEPFTEHTSAESGTVSTTTELAVPNEGWYVVLKAGTGERATIPYSVIDESRPRLEPETSAVGRWTIDISPNDVLREWLRAEAYIYYNGDLWMRGPFTRYHPDGGSGDVAAKMEGFGIIQHLKGGGQAFSVQSEPGYEAFQRFADEHLNEWNVDVTPPSENIVDEDFPVQDAEDDTGLEGLFASALDGDDIAATVDSGVAPLQVAWTREGEDADRDSGASIQSFSDASGGESLTLISEVGNYAEWDFENYHRIPVDELVLYVRTRNLDAGSSTPEIEASIDSDVVGPVGVTAGPFVWQDRDSDFSGWEIQDDLEPGVHTLRLEVVDAPSSDADAFTFDVVAPLDGRFSYSLPDDLVDGYLDGPEHYRPVTLEAEPFSQSFNIVEADIDADLTNTDNGQRLQASNDGGDTWLPNDGTEENTAAVTADFAAAETFGSEIRGRVTLDGYEPNGPRDATPRLGYEPQTLSAWELQITTNALRVIDDQTFTGSPYEIADSIADDSGLVFVPDYREDGLALKAFAPGDEVLDVDWTVENADPVDTSEGYYNEITVFGPEDDNGERLQATASSETEQDRVGVVEGPAEFRPDAETEAELESIARTQLAEGVSKDTVTGSLTISSQFVQPGYAYEVDEFRKLDPRDNPAYVLKSATFEWGTMSLDFEGRQSLARAIRSIETEVRTTKRAL
;
A
#
# COMPACT_ATOMS: atom_id res chain seq x y z
N MET A 1 -34.36 -150.04 -10.24
CA MET A 1 -34.19 -149.73 -11.69
C MET A 1 -32.76 -149.20 -11.83
N SER A 2 -31.79 -150.08 -12.11
CA SER A 2 -31.05 -150.26 -13.39
C SER A 2 -30.35 -148.97 -13.87
N PHE A 3 -29.06 -148.88 -14.20
CA PHE A 3 -28.04 -149.79 -14.79
C PHE A 3 -26.64 -149.18 -14.49
N ALA A 4 -25.59 -149.97 -14.16
CA ALA A 4 -24.45 -150.45 -15.01
C ALA A 4 -23.47 -149.35 -15.50
N TYR A 5 -22.14 -149.50 -15.67
CA TYR A 5 -21.18 -150.63 -15.80
C TYR A 5 -19.74 -150.02 -15.71
N GLY A 6 -18.71 -150.60 -15.05
CA GLY A 6 -17.75 -151.62 -15.54
C GLY A 6 -16.31 -151.02 -15.55
N GLY A 7 -15.18 -151.71 -15.30
CA GLY A 7 -14.84 -153.11 -15.00
C GLY A 7 -13.38 -153.20 -14.46
N SER A 8 -13.10 -154.21 -13.62
CA SER A 8 -12.13 -155.34 -13.75
C SER A 8 -10.65 -155.00 -14.04
N GLY A 9 -9.65 -155.62 -13.40
CA GLY A 9 -9.69 -156.82 -12.55
C GLY A 9 -8.31 -157.31 -12.06
N ASP A 10 -8.37 -158.44 -11.35
CA ASP A 10 -7.38 -159.52 -11.06
C ASP A 10 -5.96 -159.20 -10.53
N GLY A 11 -5.38 -159.95 -9.59
CA GLY A 11 -5.84 -161.11 -8.83
C GLY A 11 -4.71 -161.82 -8.03
N ALA A 12 -5.13 -162.69 -7.09
CA ALA A 12 -4.44 -163.88 -6.53
C ALA A 12 -3.19 -163.68 -5.62
N SER A 13 -2.84 -164.48 -4.60
CA SER A 13 -3.39 -165.69 -3.92
C SER A 13 -2.33 -166.25 -2.93
N TYR A 14 -2.74 -166.65 -1.70
CA TYR A 14 -2.28 -167.77 -0.82
C TYR A 14 -0.76 -168.08 -0.60
N GLY A 15 -0.21 -168.56 0.53
CA GLY A 15 -0.67 -169.11 1.82
C GLY A 15 0.39 -170.09 2.42
N GLY A 16 0.51 -170.18 3.76
CA GLY A 16 1.16 -171.26 4.58
C GLY A 16 2.66 -171.12 4.93
N GLU A 17 3.24 -171.56 6.06
CA GLU A 17 2.80 -172.20 7.32
C GLU A 17 4.01 -172.28 8.33
N ASN A 18 3.73 -172.62 9.61
CA ASN A 18 4.59 -172.96 10.78
C ASN A 18 5.07 -171.86 11.77
N GLY A 19 4.76 -172.08 13.07
CA GLY A 19 4.85 -171.06 14.16
C GLY A 19 5.85 -171.29 15.30
N SER A 20 5.87 -170.33 16.25
CA SER A 20 6.28 -170.47 17.68
C SER A 20 6.02 -169.17 18.51
N ALA A 21 5.56 -169.31 19.76
CA ALA A 21 5.60 -168.45 20.99
C ALA A 21 5.22 -166.93 20.99
N TYR A 22 4.38 -166.49 21.96
CA TYR A 22 3.93 -165.08 22.15
C TYR A 22 4.27 -164.48 23.54
N GLY A 23 4.78 -163.23 23.55
CA GLY A 23 4.82 -162.25 24.66
C GLY A 23 4.17 -160.91 24.23
N LEU A 24 3.71 -160.06 25.16
CA LEU A 24 2.89 -158.85 24.90
C LEU A 24 3.65 -157.70 24.14
N PRO A 25 2.98 -156.92 23.27
CA PRO A 25 3.61 -155.95 22.33
C PRO A 25 3.93 -154.54 22.90
N LEU A 26 4.95 -153.86 22.33
CA LEU A 26 5.37 -152.47 22.62
C LEU A 26 4.42 -151.40 21.99
N PRO A 27 4.40 -150.14 22.49
CA PRO A 27 3.63 -149.03 21.88
C PRO A 27 4.07 -148.71 20.45
N ARG A 28 3.11 -148.39 19.57
CA ARG A 28 3.38 -147.95 18.18
C ARG A 28 3.60 -146.43 18.08
N ARG A 29 4.20 -145.97 16.98
CA ARG A 29 4.32 -144.54 16.64
C ARG A 29 2.94 -143.89 16.56
N VAL A 30 2.83 -142.67 17.09
CA VAL A 30 1.63 -141.82 16.98
C VAL A 30 1.57 -141.21 15.58
N GLU A 31 0.42 -141.32 14.93
CA GLU A 31 0.15 -140.79 13.59
C GLU A 31 -0.98 -139.75 13.66
N GLY A 32 -1.15 -138.97 12.59
CA GLY A 32 -2.23 -137.99 12.50
C GLY A 32 -2.11 -136.80 13.46
N VAL A 33 -0.91 -136.49 13.96
CA VAL A 33 -0.73 -135.31 14.84
C VAL A 33 -0.99 -134.03 14.04
N GLY A 34 -1.79 -133.13 14.61
CA GLY A 34 -2.17 -131.86 14.01
C GLY A 34 -2.45 -130.79 15.07
N VAL A 35 -2.35 -129.53 14.65
CA VAL A 35 -2.77 -128.36 15.42
C VAL A 35 -4.21 -128.04 15.03
N GLU A 36 -5.09 -127.91 16.01
CA GLU A 36 -6.50 -127.58 15.79
C GLU A 36 -6.76 -126.07 15.93
N SER A 37 -6.11 -125.43 16.91
CA SER A 37 -6.18 -124.00 17.19
C SER A 37 -4.93 -123.51 17.91
N ALA A 38 -4.63 -122.22 17.76
CA ALA A 38 -3.67 -121.47 18.56
C ALA A 38 -4.35 -120.19 19.05
N THR A 39 -4.20 -119.89 20.33
CA THR A 39 -4.53 -118.60 20.96
C THR A 39 -3.23 -117.86 21.28
N GLY A 40 -3.31 -116.80 22.07
CA GLY A 40 -2.11 -116.08 22.54
C GLY A 40 -1.20 -116.94 23.40
N ASP A 41 -1.80 -117.70 24.32
CA ASP A 41 -1.09 -118.44 25.35
C ASP A 41 -1.24 -119.97 25.28
N GLU A 42 -2.02 -120.49 24.33
CA GLU A 42 -2.32 -121.92 24.23
C GLU A 42 -2.34 -122.46 22.78
N VAL A 43 -1.99 -123.74 22.61
CA VAL A 43 -2.11 -124.49 21.36
C VAL A 43 -2.82 -125.82 21.60
N ASP A 44 -3.87 -126.07 20.84
CA ASP A 44 -4.63 -127.32 20.87
C ASP A 44 -4.08 -128.33 19.86
N LEU A 45 -3.71 -129.52 20.34
CA LEU A 45 -3.15 -130.61 19.55
C LEU A 45 -4.09 -131.83 19.57
N SER A 46 -4.23 -132.47 18.42
CA SER A 46 -4.95 -133.74 18.28
C SER A 46 -4.10 -134.78 17.54
N TRP A 47 -4.35 -136.08 17.78
CA TRP A 47 -3.69 -137.18 17.08
C TRP A 47 -4.53 -138.47 17.07
N ASP A 48 -4.06 -139.51 16.36
CA ASP A 48 -4.72 -140.82 16.32
C ASP A 48 -4.25 -141.76 17.45
N ALA A 49 -5.14 -142.61 17.94
CA ALA A 49 -4.83 -143.57 19.02
C ALA A 49 -3.75 -144.59 18.61
N ALA A 50 -2.61 -144.63 19.31
CA ALA A 50 -1.58 -145.66 19.19
C ALA A 50 -1.93 -146.89 20.05
N GLY A 51 -1.80 -148.11 19.48
CA GLY A 51 -2.16 -149.35 20.16
C GLY A 51 -1.08 -149.78 21.18
N SER A 52 -1.51 -150.36 22.30
CA SER A 52 -0.66 -150.78 23.43
C SER A 52 -0.02 -149.62 24.23
N THR A 53 -0.64 -148.44 24.19
CA THR A 53 -0.24 -147.19 24.87
C THR A 53 -1.15 -146.93 26.06
N ASP A 54 -0.57 -146.57 27.21
CA ASP A 54 -1.30 -146.17 28.42
C ASP A 54 -1.49 -144.65 28.51
N GLU A 55 -0.49 -143.88 28.04
CA GLU A 55 -0.54 -142.42 27.94
C GLU A 55 0.28 -141.89 26.75
N TYR A 56 0.00 -140.68 26.31
CA TYR A 56 0.76 -139.94 25.30
C TYR A 56 1.56 -138.84 25.96
N VAL A 57 2.76 -138.63 25.45
CA VAL A 57 3.73 -137.66 25.93
C VAL A 57 3.88 -136.58 24.86
N ILE A 58 3.60 -135.34 25.23
CA ILE A 58 3.69 -134.17 24.36
C ILE A 58 5.01 -133.48 24.63
N LEU A 59 5.73 -133.25 23.54
CA LEU A 59 7.06 -132.67 23.48
C LEU A 59 6.96 -131.35 22.73
N GLN A 60 7.55 -130.29 23.27
CA GLN A 60 7.55 -128.94 22.71
C GLN A 60 8.96 -128.36 22.61
N ALA A 61 9.21 -127.55 21.58
CA ALA A 61 10.40 -126.71 21.44
C ALA A 61 10.04 -125.38 20.75
N GLU A 62 10.84 -124.34 20.95
CA GLU A 62 10.76 -123.05 20.22
C GLU A 62 11.54 -123.10 18.88
N ALA A 63 12.18 -124.23 18.59
CA ALA A 63 12.86 -124.48 17.33
C ALA A 63 12.62 -125.92 16.85
N SER A 64 12.61 -126.12 15.53
CA SER A 64 12.42 -127.44 14.94
C SER A 64 13.52 -128.42 15.35
N GLY A 65 13.13 -129.64 15.72
CA GLY A 65 14.01 -130.70 16.22
C GLY A 65 13.84 -132.05 15.52
N ALA A 66 14.76 -132.99 15.76
CA ALA A 66 14.71 -134.33 15.19
C ALA A 66 14.67 -135.44 16.26
N ASP A 67 15.35 -135.23 17.37
CA ASP A 67 15.49 -136.18 18.47
C ASP A 67 14.66 -135.75 19.68
N ALA A 68 14.29 -136.70 20.55
CA ALA A 68 13.43 -136.41 21.71
C ALA A 68 14.08 -135.45 22.73
N THR A 69 15.41 -135.28 22.68
CA THR A 69 16.17 -134.35 23.53
C THR A 69 16.13 -132.90 23.04
N ASP A 70 15.69 -132.66 21.80
CA ASP A 70 15.55 -131.32 21.24
C ASP A 70 14.27 -130.62 21.77
N TYR A 71 13.40 -131.38 22.42
CA TYR A 71 12.13 -130.93 22.96
C TYR A 71 12.07 -131.17 24.46
N SER A 72 11.25 -130.35 25.12
CA SER A 72 10.85 -130.52 26.51
C SER A 72 9.54 -131.30 26.58
N GLU A 73 9.44 -132.25 27.52
CA GLU A 73 8.18 -132.92 27.83
C GLU A 73 7.30 -131.96 28.62
N VAL A 74 6.21 -131.48 28.00
CA VAL A 74 5.35 -130.42 28.55
C VAL A 74 4.03 -130.94 29.11
N ALA A 75 3.56 -132.08 28.63
CA ALA A 75 2.36 -132.72 29.14
C ALA A 75 2.37 -134.23 28.89
N THR A 76 1.62 -134.97 29.71
CA THR A 76 1.18 -136.33 29.36
C THR A 76 -0.34 -136.44 29.50
N THR A 77 -0.97 -137.23 28.64
CA THR A 77 -2.42 -137.43 28.66
C THR A 77 -2.81 -138.85 28.23
N PRO A 78 -3.82 -139.48 28.83
CA PRO A 78 -4.33 -140.77 28.37
C PRO A 78 -5.22 -140.64 27.11
N THR A 79 -5.64 -139.43 26.73
CA THR A 79 -6.49 -139.16 25.56
C THR A 79 -5.69 -138.87 24.30
N THR A 80 -6.35 -138.74 23.15
CA THR A 80 -5.69 -138.49 21.86
C THR A 80 -5.71 -137.02 21.43
N SER A 81 -5.83 -136.12 22.40
CA SER A 81 -5.75 -134.68 22.22
C SER A 81 -5.36 -134.04 23.54
N THR A 82 -4.71 -132.87 23.46
CA THR A 82 -4.41 -132.02 24.62
C THR A 82 -4.29 -130.56 24.19
N THR A 83 -4.46 -129.66 25.15
CA THR A 83 -4.06 -128.26 25.06
C THR A 83 -2.68 -128.10 25.71
N VAL A 84 -1.79 -127.35 25.07
CA VAL A 84 -0.53 -126.90 25.66
C VAL A 84 -0.68 -125.42 25.98
N SER A 85 -0.55 -125.06 27.25
CA SER A 85 -0.78 -123.70 27.77
C SER A 85 0.50 -123.05 28.30
N GLY A 86 0.48 -121.72 28.45
CA GLY A 86 1.60 -120.93 28.99
C GLY A 86 2.66 -120.62 27.94
N LEU A 87 2.21 -120.33 26.72
CA LEU A 87 3.01 -119.90 25.58
C LEU A 87 3.08 -118.37 25.52
N GLU A 88 4.14 -117.83 24.95
CA GLU A 88 4.25 -116.39 24.70
C GLU A 88 3.45 -116.01 23.46
N ASP A 89 2.85 -114.82 23.46
CA ASP A 89 2.10 -114.28 22.32
C ASP A 89 2.99 -114.09 21.08
N GLY A 90 2.45 -114.37 19.89
CA GLY A 90 3.15 -114.15 18.61
C GLY A 90 4.40 -115.02 18.36
N GLU A 91 4.66 -116.04 19.17
CA GLU A 91 5.84 -116.90 19.11
C GLU A 91 5.54 -118.26 18.43
N ARG A 92 6.53 -118.86 17.76
CA ARG A 92 6.35 -120.12 17.02
C ARG A 92 6.88 -121.33 17.78
N TYR A 93 5.98 -122.22 18.16
CA TYR A 93 6.30 -123.47 18.86
C TYR A 93 6.16 -124.71 17.95
N TYR A 94 7.01 -125.71 18.21
CA TYR A 94 7.08 -126.99 17.51
C TYR A 94 6.74 -128.14 18.45
N PHE A 95 5.87 -129.05 18.03
CA PHE A 95 5.31 -130.12 18.85
C PHE A 95 5.50 -131.50 18.24
N ARG A 96 5.77 -132.49 19.10
CA ARG A 96 5.75 -133.93 18.78
C ARG A 96 5.05 -134.71 19.89
N VAL A 97 4.46 -135.85 19.53
CA VAL A 97 3.75 -136.73 20.46
C VAL A 97 4.26 -138.17 20.34
N ARG A 98 4.45 -138.85 21.47
CA ARG A 98 4.79 -140.29 21.50
C ARG A 98 3.89 -141.04 22.48
N GLY A 99 3.58 -142.31 22.20
CA GLY A 99 2.87 -143.17 23.15
C GLY A 99 3.83 -143.81 24.15
N ARG A 100 3.45 -143.87 25.43
CA ARG A 100 4.17 -144.49 26.54
C ARG A 100 3.29 -145.57 27.20
N ASN A 101 3.91 -146.65 27.65
CA ASN A 101 3.28 -147.65 28.52
C ASN A 101 4.19 -148.00 29.71
N ASP A 102 3.70 -148.82 30.64
CA ASP A 102 4.41 -149.25 31.86
C ASP A 102 5.83 -149.83 31.65
N ARG A 103 6.25 -150.10 30.41
CA ARG A 103 7.52 -150.74 30.08
C ARG A 103 8.44 -149.91 29.17
N SER A 104 7.92 -148.99 28.36
CA SER A 104 8.73 -148.24 27.37
C SER A 104 7.99 -147.07 26.72
N ASP A 105 8.77 -146.12 26.21
CA ASP A 105 8.33 -145.10 25.24
C ASP A 105 8.36 -145.63 23.81
N GLY A 106 7.36 -145.23 23.01
CA GLY A 106 7.28 -145.45 21.58
C GLY A 106 8.03 -144.39 20.76
N PRO A 107 8.14 -144.58 19.42
CA PRO A 107 8.76 -143.60 18.53
C PRO A 107 7.99 -142.27 18.49
N LEU A 108 8.70 -141.16 18.23
CA LEU A 108 8.12 -139.82 18.04
C LEU A 108 7.21 -139.75 16.81
N SER A 109 6.14 -138.94 16.89
CA SER A 109 5.32 -138.53 15.76
C SER A 109 6.11 -137.70 14.73
N ALA A 110 5.43 -137.28 13.65
CA ALA A 110 5.90 -136.15 12.85
C ALA A 110 5.86 -134.88 13.71
N GLU A 111 6.70 -133.91 13.39
CA GLU A 111 6.63 -132.57 13.99
C GLU A 111 5.48 -131.79 13.34
N VAL A 112 4.78 -131.01 14.15
CA VAL A 112 3.86 -129.95 13.73
C VAL A 112 4.24 -128.67 14.45
N ASP A 113 3.88 -127.53 13.90
CA ASP A 113 4.18 -126.23 14.50
C ASP A 113 2.95 -125.32 14.50
N ALA A 114 2.95 -124.34 15.40
CA ALA A 114 1.94 -123.31 15.51
C ALA A 114 2.59 -122.00 15.96
N THR A 115 2.16 -120.88 15.39
CA THR A 115 2.45 -119.54 15.91
C THR A 115 1.26 -119.09 16.74
N THR A 116 1.50 -118.68 17.98
CA THR A 116 0.47 -118.10 18.84
C THR A 116 -0.02 -116.77 18.26
N VAL A 117 -1.25 -116.40 18.60
CA VAL A 117 -1.83 -115.14 18.13
C VAL A 117 -1.11 -113.98 18.80
N LEU A 118 -0.81 -112.91 18.06
CA LEU A 118 -0.26 -111.68 18.61
C LEU A 118 -1.37 -110.63 18.72
N PRO A 119 -1.80 -110.24 19.94
CA PRO A 119 -2.64 -109.07 20.15
C PRO A 119 -2.02 -107.81 19.53
N ALA A 120 -2.85 -106.89 19.05
CA ALA A 120 -2.37 -105.59 18.61
C ALA A 120 -2.10 -104.67 19.81
N THR A 121 -1.17 -103.74 19.66
CA THR A 121 -1.05 -102.58 20.56
C THR A 121 -2.24 -101.65 20.35
N GLU A 122 -2.92 -101.26 21.43
CA GLU A 122 -4.04 -100.30 21.36
C GLU A 122 -3.55 -98.86 21.55
N ILE A 123 -4.09 -97.94 20.74
CA ILE A 123 -3.99 -96.50 21.00
C ILE A 123 -5.19 -96.13 21.88
N THR A 124 -4.93 -95.77 23.13
CA THR A 124 -5.98 -95.52 24.14
C THR A 124 -6.42 -94.06 24.20
N ASP A 125 -5.54 -93.13 23.80
CA ASP A 125 -5.83 -91.70 23.71
C ASP A 125 -4.86 -91.01 22.73
N ILE A 126 -5.29 -89.89 22.16
CA ILE A 126 -4.44 -88.98 21.39
C ILE A 126 -4.62 -87.55 21.92
N GLY A 127 -3.64 -87.07 22.68
CA GLY A 127 -3.60 -85.71 23.19
C GLY A 127 -3.28 -84.70 22.09
N ASN A 128 -4.08 -83.63 22.00
CA ASN A 128 -3.94 -82.53 21.03
C ASN A 128 -3.83 -81.15 21.70
N GLY A 129 -3.32 -81.10 22.94
CA GLY A 129 -3.27 -79.86 23.72
C GLY A 129 -2.07 -78.94 23.40
N VAL A 130 -1.17 -79.36 22.51
CA VAL A 130 0.07 -78.65 22.18
C VAL A 130 0.11 -78.40 20.68
N ARG A 131 0.42 -77.16 20.29
CA ARG A 131 0.56 -76.77 18.89
C ARG A 131 1.69 -77.56 18.22
N GLY A 132 1.42 -78.10 17.03
CA GLY A 132 2.40 -78.83 16.24
C GLY A 132 2.74 -80.23 16.76
N GLU A 133 2.01 -80.75 17.74
CA GLU A 133 2.27 -82.06 18.35
C GLU A 133 0.98 -82.86 18.60
N LEU A 134 1.05 -84.18 18.44
CA LEU A 134 0.03 -85.14 18.85
C LEU A 134 0.68 -86.24 19.69
N THR A 135 0.16 -86.50 20.89
CA THR A 135 0.73 -87.48 21.82
C THR A 135 -0.18 -88.68 21.95
N LEU A 136 0.27 -89.83 21.46
CA LEU A 136 -0.44 -91.11 21.48
C LEU A 136 -0.13 -91.85 22.78
N SER A 137 -1.15 -92.25 23.52
CA SER A 137 -1.03 -93.20 24.64
C SER A 137 -1.23 -94.63 24.13
N LEU A 138 -0.26 -95.50 24.39
CA LEU A 138 -0.21 -96.87 23.87
C LEU A 138 -0.36 -97.89 25.01
N ASP A 139 -1.11 -98.97 24.76
CA ASP A 139 -1.24 -100.10 25.68
C ASP A 139 -0.86 -101.40 24.98
N ALA A 140 0.17 -102.08 25.50
CA ALA A 140 0.62 -103.38 25.01
C ALA A 140 -0.23 -104.47 25.66
N LEU A 141 -0.84 -105.33 24.83
CA LEU A 141 -1.79 -106.35 25.27
C LEU A 141 -1.23 -107.78 25.19
N ASP A 142 0.07 -107.90 24.92
CA ASP A 142 0.80 -109.17 24.77
C ASP A 142 1.89 -109.32 25.83
N ASP A 143 2.37 -110.55 26.05
CA ASP A 143 3.50 -110.84 26.95
C ASP A 143 4.83 -111.10 26.23
N SER A 144 4.88 -110.85 24.91
CA SER A 144 6.04 -111.14 24.08
C SER A 144 7.16 -110.12 24.27
N THR A 145 8.38 -110.61 24.47
CA THR A 145 9.58 -109.75 24.58
C THR A 145 10.32 -109.54 23.27
N ASP A 146 9.81 -110.13 22.17
CA ASP A 146 10.41 -110.00 20.84
C ASP A 146 9.73 -108.91 19.99
N GLY A 147 10.55 -108.29 19.14
CA GLY A 147 10.16 -107.19 18.24
C GLY A 147 9.74 -105.90 18.96
N GLY A 148 8.79 -105.16 18.38
CA GLY A 148 8.45 -103.80 18.80
C GLY A 148 7.14 -103.25 18.22
N ILE A 149 6.98 -101.93 18.28
CA ILE A 149 5.79 -101.18 17.81
C ILE A 149 6.20 -100.21 16.69
N ASP A 150 5.49 -100.24 15.57
CA ASP A 150 5.53 -99.20 14.53
C ASP A 150 4.27 -98.32 14.62
N ILE A 151 4.42 -97.01 14.47
CA ILE A 151 3.29 -96.06 14.43
C ILE A 151 3.16 -95.53 13.00
N TYR A 152 1.97 -95.66 12.43
CA TYR A 152 1.62 -95.12 11.11
C TYR A 152 0.65 -93.95 11.24
N ARG A 153 0.78 -92.96 10.34
CA ARG A 153 -0.04 -91.75 10.27
C ARG A 153 -0.57 -91.51 8.85
N SER A 154 -1.82 -91.08 8.73
CA SER A 154 -2.42 -90.53 7.48
C SER A 154 -3.35 -89.35 7.79
N THR A 155 -3.80 -88.64 6.75
CA THR A 155 -4.85 -87.61 6.83
C THR A 155 -6.12 -88.01 6.08
N ASP A 156 -6.16 -89.22 5.52
CA ASP A 156 -7.25 -89.71 4.66
C ASP A 156 -7.91 -91.01 5.16
N GLY A 157 -7.53 -91.47 6.36
CA GLY A 157 -8.00 -92.73 6.95
C GLY A 157 -7.41 -93.99 6.30
N SER A 158 -6.41 -93.86 5.42
CA SER A 158 -5.59 -95.01 4.99
C SER A 158 -4.57 -95.39 6.08
N LEU A 159 -3.85 -96.51 5.91
CA LEU A 159 -2.74 -96.85 6.82
C LEU A 159 -1.66 -95.75 6.83
N GLY A 160 -1.45 -95.07 5.70
CA GLY A 160 -0.48 -93.97 5.63
C GLY A 160 0.99 -94.40 5.68
N SER A 161 1.82 -93.54 6.28
CA SER A 161 3.27 -93.70 6.37
C SER A 161 3.71 -93.92 7.82
N ALA A 162 4.77 -94.69 8.03
CA ALA A 162 5.35 -94.86 9.36
C ALA A 162 5.97 -93.52 9.84
N VAL A 163 5.57 -93.08 11.03
CA VAL A 163 6.13 -91.91 11.74
C VAL A 163 7.06 -92.33 12.88
N ALA A 164 6.92 -93.57 13.37
CA ALA A 164 7.90 -94.24 14.20
C ALA A 164 8.00 -95.71 13.83
N THR A 165 9.20 -96.26 13.94
CA THR A 165 9.47 -97.69 13.70
C THR A 165 10.38 -98.24 14.79
N ASP A 166 10.25 -99.53 15.09
CA ASP A 166 11.06 -100.23 16.11
C ASP A 166 10.99 -99.55 17.50
N LEU A 167 9.83 -99.06 17.91
CA LEU A 167 9.63 -98.66 19.32
C LEU A 167 9.68 -99.91 20.21
N ASP A 168 10.15 -99.75 21.45
CA ASP A 168 10.19 -100.86 22.41
C ASP A 168 8.77 -101.41 22.65
N SER A 169 8.66 -102.72 22.83
CA SER A 169 7.38 -103.42 23.01
C SER A 169 6.56 -102.93 24.22
N ASP A 170 7.21 -102.30 25.21
CA ASP A 170 6.58 -101.72 26.41
C ASP A 170 6.39 -100.18 26.34
N THR A 171 6.55 -99.58 25.15
CA THR A 171 6.37 -98.14 24.95
C THR A 171 4.93 -97.73 25.25
N GLY A 172 4.72 -96.97 26.33
CA GLY A 172 3.39 -96.49 26.74
C GLY A 172 2.95 -95.16 26.13
N GLU A 173 3.86 -94.40 25.51
CA GLU A 173 3.54 -93.09 24.93
C GLU A 173 4.47 -92.77 23.75
N TYR A 174 3.93 -92.15 22.71
CA TYR A 174 4.67 -91.64 21.56
C TYR A 174 4.17 -90.25 21.16
N THR A 175 5.05 -89.26 21.09
CA THR A 175 4.73 -87.92 20.60
C THR A 175 5.18 -87.74 19.16
N ASP A 176 4.24 -87.45 18.29
CA ASP A 176 4.47 -87.02 16.92
C ASP A 176 4.53 -85.49 16.86
N SER A 177 5.68 -84.94 16.49
CA SER A 177 5.93 -83.50 16.36
C SER A 177 6.41 -83.11 14.96
N GLU A 178 6.45 -84.07 14.02
CA GLU A 178 7.04 -83.85 12.71
C GLU A 178 5.98 -83.46 11.68
N ALA A 179 5.96 -82.17 11.34
CA ALA A 179 5.11 -81.58 10.31
C ALA A 179 3.60 -81.76 10.56
N ILE A 180 3.18 -81.62 11.82
CA ILE A 180 1.77 -81.51 12.19
C ILE A 180 1.25 -80.13 11.79
N LEU A 181 0.19 -80.11 10.97
CA LEU A 181 -0.53 -78.92 10.56
C LEU A 181 -1.59 -78.59 11.61
N ASP A 182 -1.68 -77.30 11.97
CA ASP A 182 -2.60 -76.78 12.97
C ASP A 182 -4.05 -77.01 12.49
N GLY A 183 -4.90 -77.62 13.32
CA GLY A 183 -6.29 -77.90 12.98
C GLY A 183 -6.53 -78.94 11.88
N GLU A 184 -5.52 -79.70 11.46
CA GLU A 184 -5.66 -80.85 10.54
C GLU A 184 -6.06 -82.13 11.29
N GLU A 185 -6.93 -82.96 10.70
CA GLU A 185 -7.28 -84.27 11.24
C GLU A 185 -6.27 -85.35 10.80
N TYR A 186 -5.69 -86.05 11.78
CA TYR A 186 -4.75 -87.15 11.54
C TYR A 186 -5.31 -88.47 12.07
N HIS A 187 -5.02 -89.55 11.34
CA HIS A 187 -5.37 -90.92 11.69
C HIS A 187 -4.10 -91.72 12.00
N TYR A 188 -4.08 -92.44 13.13
CA TYR A 188 -2.95 -93.23 13.60
C TYR A 188 -3.28 -94.71 13.77
N THR A 189 -2.31 -95.56 13.45
CA THR A 189 -2.39 -97.02 13.66
C THR A 189 -1.10 -97.50 14.29
N ALA A 190 -1.20 -98.19 15.44
CA ALA A 190 -0.08 -98.89 16.06
C ALA A 190 -0.03 -100.33 15.54
N ARG A 191 1.12 -100.74 15.02
CA ARG A 191 1.39 -102.11 14.55
C ARG A 191 2.34 -102.78 15.52
N ARG A 192 1.91 -103.91 16.10
CA ARG A 192 2.75 -104.78 16.92
C ARG A 192 3.45 -105.82 16.02
N ILE A 193 4.76 -105.99 16.16
CA ILE A 193 5.58 -106.86 15.30
C ILE A 193 6.48 -107.75 16.15
N THR A 194 6.54 -109.06 15.87
CA THR A 194 7.58 -110.01 16.32
C THR A 194 8.37 -110.52 15.10
N ASP A 195 9.43 -111.29 15.31
CA ASP A 195 10.19 -111.94 14.22
C ASP A 195 9.38 -113.03 13.49
N HIS A 196 8.23 -113.43 14.05
CA HIS A 196 7.34 -114.46 13.52
C HIS A 196 6.01 -113.92 12.94
N THR A 197 5.43 -112.85 13.47
CA THR A 197 4.13 -112.33 13.04
C THR A 197 3.95 -110.82 13.31
N GLN A 198 2.90 -110.21 12.77
CA GLN A 198 2.54 -108.82 13.01
C GLN A 198 1.03 -108.62 13.01
N THR A 199 0.55 -107.64 13.79
CA THR A 199 -0.87 -107.29 13.91
C THR A 199 -1.04 -105.77 13.97
N ASP A 200 -1.99 -105.25 13.20
CA ASP A 200 -2.39 -103.83 13.20
C ASP A 200 -3.51 -103.59 14.22
N GLY A 201 -3.37 -102.54 15.04
CA GLY A 201 -4.42 -102.06 15.93
C GLY A 201 -5.54 -101.33 15.20
N GLU A 202 -6.61 -101.01 15.93
CA GLU A 202 -7.66 -100.13 15.40
C GLU A 202 -7.10 -98.72 15.15
N GLN A 203 -7.61 -98.07 14.11
CA GLN A 203 -7.17 -96.73 13.75
C GLN A 203 -7.88 -95.69 14.63
N ALA A 204 -7.11 -94.79 15.24
CA ALA A 204 -7.60 -93.68 16.04
C ALA A 204 -7.40 -92.35 15.29
N ALA A 205 -8.38 -91.46 15.32
CA ALA A 205 -8.32 -90.16 14.64
C ALA A 205 -8.34 -89.02 15.66
N GLN A 206 -7.62 -87.95 15.36
CA GLN A 206 -7.63 -86.73 16.18
C GLN A 206 -7.28 -85.50 15.37
N THR A 207 -8.00 -84.40 15.59
CA THR A 207 -7.68 -83.08 15.04
C THR A 207 -6.60 -82.41 15.87
N ALA A 208 -5.53 -81.94 15.20
CA ALA A 208 -4.47 -81.19 15.83
C ALA A 208 -4.96 -79.85 16.42
N PHE A 209 -4.22 -79.32 17.39
CA PHE A 209 -4.51 -78.03 17.98
C PHE A 209 -4.57 -76.92 16.92
N LEU A 210 -5.64 -76.13 16.88
CA LEU A 210 -5.72 -74.89 16.11
C LEU A 210 -5.61 -73.70 17.07
N PRO A 211 -4.55 -72.87 17.01
CA PRO A 211 -4.48 -71.65 17.80
C PRO A 211 -5.54 -70.63 17.33
N ASP A 212 -6.17 -69.93 18.29
CA ASP A 212 -7.00 -68.77 18.03
C ASP A 212 -6.15 -67.63 17.44
N GLU A 213 -6.74 -66.80 16.57
CA GLU A 213 -6.04 -65.66 15.95
C GLU A 213 -5.72 -64.56 16.98
N ASP A 214 -4.64 -63.80 16.74
CA ASP A 214 -4.30 -62.62 17.53
C ASP A 214 -5.17 -61.42 17.12
N ALA A 215 -5.47 -60.52 18.07
CA ALA A 215 -6.20 -59.30 17.75
C ALA A 215 -5.37 -58.43 16.80
N PRO A 216 -5.92 -57.97 15.66
CA PRO A 216 -5.11 -57.27 14.68
C PRO A 216 -4.84 -55.82 15.10
N THR A 217 -3.78 -55.24 14.55
CA THR A 217 -3.48 -53.81 14.64
C THR A 217 -4.11 -53.08 13.45
N LEU A 218 -4.82 -51.97 13.71
CA LEU A 218 -5.48 -51.18 12.69
C LEU A 218 -4.64 -49.94 12.35
N LEU A 219 -4.55 -49.62 11.05
CA LEU A 219 -3.81 -48.50 10.50
C LEU A 219 -4.73 -47.68 9.60
N ASN A 220 -4.76 -46.37 9.85
CA ASN A 220 -5.63 -45.42 9.15
C ASN A 220 -4.77 -44.33 8.45
N GLY A 221 -3.96 -44.78 7.50
CA GLY A 221 -2.97 -43.92 6.81
C GLY A 221 -3.50 -43.24 5.54
N VAL A 222 -4.59 -43.76 4.98
CA VAL A 222 -5.20 -43.34 3.71
C VAL A 222 -6.68 -43.06 3.99
N GLU A 223 -7.21 -42.01 3.36
CA GLU A 223 -8.65 -41.67 3.40
C GLU A 223 -9.48 -42.82 2.82
N ASP A 224 -10.72 -42.98 3.31
CA ASP A 224 -11.63 -44.08 2.94
C ASP A 224 -11.07 -45.50 3.12
N GLU A 225 -10.01 -45.67 3.92
CA GLU A 225 -9.29 -46.94 4.02
C GLU A 225 -8.88 -47.27 5.46
N VAL A 226 -9.06 -48.55 5.83
CA VAL A 226 -8.40 -49.14 6.99
C VAL A 226 -7.57 -50.33 6.54
N THR A 227 -6.26 -50.24 6.77
CA THR A 227 -5.35 -51.37 6.66
C THR A 227 -5.28 -52.09 8.00
N LEU A 228 -5.43 -53.40 7.97
CA LEU A 228 -5.35 -54.29 9.10
C LEU A 228 -4.06 -55.12 9.00
N ASP A 229 -3.25 -55.07 10.07
CA ASP A 229 -2.01 -55.82 10.24
C ASP A 229 -2.22 -56.92 11.29
N ARG A 230 -2.10 -58.18 10.87
CA ARG A 230 -2.21 -59.37 11.73
C ARG A 230 -0.97 -59.64 12.57
N GLU A 231 0.10 -58.85 12.41
CA GLU A 231 1.40 -58.93 13.09
C GLU A 231 2.22 -60.21 12.84
N SER A 232 1.60 -61.39 12.94
CA SER A 232 2.29 -62.68 12.83
C SER A 232 1.40 -63.80 12.26
N THR A 233 2.03 -64.87 11.78
CA THR A 233 1.32 -66.08 11.32
C THR A 233 0.98 -66.98 12.50
N VAL A 234 -0.24 -66.87 13.01
CA VAL A 234 -0.67 -67.59 14.23
C VAL A 234 -0.88 -69.09 13.99
N SER A 235 -1.50 -69.48 12.87
CA SER A 235 -1.58 -70.88 12.41
C SER A 235 -0.62 -71.16 11.24
N ASN A 236 -0.27 -72.43 11.02
CA ASN A 236 0.51 -72.89 9.86
C ASN A 236 -0.36 -73.56 8.76
N TYR A 237 -1.67 -73.60 8.94
CA TYR A 237 -2.65 -74.24 8.05
C TYR A 237 -4.01 -73.54 8.15
N GLY A 238 -4.83 -73.68 7.11
CA GLY A 238 -6.15 -73.06 7.00
C GLY A 238 -6.14 -71.60 6.55
N ASP A 239 -7.26 -70.94 6.81
CA ASP A 239 -7.54 -69.55 6.45
C ASP A 239 -7.76 -68.70 7.72
N VAL A 240 -7.72 -67.38 7.53
CA VAL A 240 -8.17 -66.39 8.51
C VAL A 240 -9.33 -65.60 7.94
N ARG A 241 -10.41 -65.57 8.72
CA ARG A 241 -11.61 -64.78 8.42
C ARG A 241 -11.59 -63.51 9.23
N VAL A 242 -11.76 -62.38 8.56
CA VAL A 242 -11.85 -61.04 9.16
C VAL A 242 -13.18 -60.42 8.80
N GLN A 243 -13.83 -59.82 9.79
CA GLN A 243 -15.11 -59.13 9.64
C GLN A 243 -15.00 -57.69 10.13
N GLN A 244 -15.73 -56.80 9.48
CA GLN A 244 -15.86 -55.37 9.77
C GLN A 244 -17.35 -55.02 9.92
N ARG A 245 -17.64 -54.02 10.76
CA ARG A 245 -18.94 -53.33 10.86
C ARG A 245 -18.76 -51.98 11.56
N GLU A 246 -19.78 -51.14 11.55
CA GLU A 246 -19.86 -49.97 12.43
C GLU A 246 -19.93 -50.37 13.91
N THR A 247 -19.37 -49.50 14.75
CA THR A 247 -19.26 -49.73 16.18
C THR A 247 -20.64 -49.70 16.83
N GLY A 248 -20.94 -50.72 17.65
CA GLY A 248 -22.21 -50.79 18.38
C GLY A 248 -23.35 -51.52 17.67
N GLU A 249 -23.14 -51.99 16.44
CA GLU A 249 -24.07 -52.87 15.75
C GLU A 249 -24.32 -54.18 16.54
N ASP A 250 -25.55 -54.72 16.43
CA ASP A 250 -25.96 -55.91 17.20
C ASP A 250 -25.54 -57.24 16.51
N ALA A 251 -25.26 -57.20 15.21
CA ALA A 251 -24.96 -58.37 14.38
C ALA A 251 -23.59 -58.29 13.71
N TRP A 252 -23.07 -59.44 13.27
CA TRP A 252 -21.85 -59.57 12.48
C TRP A 252 -22.18 -60.36 11.21
N ASP A 253 -23.06 -59.78 10.41
CA ASP A 253 -23.52 -60.28 9.12
C ASP A 253 -23.93 -59.10 8.21
N ASP A 254 -24.42 -59.40 7.01
CA ASP A 254 -24.79 -58.43 5.98
C ASP A 254 -25.96 -57.49 6.33
N THR A 255 -26.51 -57.60 7.55
CA THR A 255 -27.53 -56.69 8.07
C THR A 255 -26.96 -55.55 8.89
N ALA A 256 -25.71 -55.63 9.33
CA ALA A 256 -25.01 -54.56 10.04
C ALA A 256 -24.52 -53.49 9.07
N THR A 257 -24.59 -52.23 9.50
CA THR A 257 -23.99 -51.10 8.75
C THR A 257 -22.46 -51.19 8.80
N GLY A 258 -21.78 -50.67 7.77
CA GLY A 258 -20.34 -50.86 7.58
C GLY A 258 -19.87 -52.30 7.36
N TRP A 259 -20.78 -53.26 7.08
CA TRP A 259 -20.43 -54.67 6.99
C TRP A 259 -19.49 -54.98 5.81
N ALA A 260 -18.36 -55.60 6.13
CA ALA A 260 -17.49 -56.25 5.15
C ALA A 260 -16.84 -57.51 5.74
N GLU A 261 -16.49 -58.46 4.86
CA GLU A 261 -15.81 -59.69 5.26
C GLU A 261 -14.74 -60.05 4.24
N GLN A 262 -13.57 -60.48 4.74
CA GLN A 262 -12.51 -61.05 3.92
C GLN A 262 -12.03 -62.37 4.53
N VAL A 263 -11.74 -63.34 3.66
CA VAL A 263 -11.11 -64.61 4.03
C VAL A 263 -9.79 -64.69 3.29
N VAL A 264 -8.69 -64.82 4.02
CA VAL A 264 -7.34 -64.82 3.50
C VAL A 264 -6.59 -66.06 3.96
N ALA A 265 -5.56 -66.46 3.23
CA ALA A 265 -4.71 -67.57 3.66
C ALA A 265 -4.00 -67.22 4.98
N ASN A 266 -3.68 -68.24 5.79
CA ASN A 266 -3.05 -68.06 7.10
C ASN A 266 -1.76 -67.20 7.08
N ASP A 267 -1.04 -67.17 5.95
CA ASP A 267 0.21 -66.42 5.75
C ASP A 267 0.03 -65.00 5.18
N THR A 268 -1.20 -64.55 4.93
CA THR A 268 -1.51 -63.18 4.52
C THR A 268 -1.62 -62.28 5.75
N LEU A 269 -0.59 -61.46 6.01
CA LEU A 269 -0.49 -60.66 7.24
C LEU A 269 -1.13 -59.27 7.16
N THR A 270 -1.37 -58.75 5.96
CA THR A 270 -1.94 -57.42 5.77
C THR A 270 -3.14 -57.49 4.83
N LEU A 271 -4.22 -56.83 5.18
CA LEU A 271 -5.43 -56.73 4.39
C LEU A 271 -6.04 -55.34 4.54
N THR A 272 -6.71 -54.89 3.49
CA THR A 272 -7.19 -53.51 3.36
C THR A 272 -8.69 -53.53 3.08
N PHE A 273 -9.43 -52.68 3.78
CA PHE A 273 -10.81 -52.34 3.51
C PHE A 273 -10.86 -50.92 2.94
N GLU A 274 -11.46 -50.77 1.76
CA GLU A 274 -11.52 -49.52 0.99
C GLU A 274 -12.97 -49.06 0.84
N GLY A 275 -13.17 -47.77 0.52
CA GLY A 275 -14.49 -47.18 0.29
C GLY A 275 -15.28 -47.02 1.59
N LEU A 276 -14.57 -46.70 2.67
CA LEU A 276 -15.13 -46.43 3.98
C LEU A 276 -15.53 -44.95 4.07
N GLU A 277 -16.54 -44.64 4.86
CA GLU A 277 -16.95 -43.25 5.10
C GLU A 277 -15.92 -42.53 5.98
N ASP A 278 -15.73 -41.24 5.74
CA ASP A 278 -14.82 -40.40 6.53
C ASP A 278 -15.28 -40.21 7.98
N GLY A 279 -14.35 -40.23 8.93
CA GLY A 279 -14.62 -39.98 10.34
C GLY A 279 -15.59 -40.95 11.04
N GLU A 280 -15.83 -42.15 10.49
CA GLU A 280 -16.73 -43.18 11.00
C GLU A 280 -16.01 -44.20 11.90
N GLU A 281 -16.63 -44.67 13.00
CA GLU A 281 -16.02 -45.62 13.94
C GLU A 281 -16.35 -47.07 13.59
N LEU A 282 -15.37 -47.83 13.14
CA LEU A 282 -15.54 -49.22 12.69
C LEU A 282 -14.86 -50.22 13.63
N GLU A 283 -15.50 -51.36 13.87
CA GLU A 283 -14.99 -52.50 14.63
C GLU A 283 -14.58 -53.67 13.73
N TYR A 284 -13.46 -54.30 14.06
CA TYR A 284 -12.90 -55.45 13.34
C TYR A 284 -12.67 -56.64 14.27
N ARG A 285 -12.93 -57.86 13.77
CA ARG A 285 -12.57 -59.11 14.47
C ARG A 285 -12.06 -60.17 13.50
N ALA A 286 -11.20 -61.06 13.98
CA ALA A 286 -10.59 -62.13 13.19
C ALA A 286 -10.72 -63.51 13.88
N ARG A 287 -10.61 -64.59 13.12
CA ARG A 287 -10.44 -65.96 13.63
C ARG A 287 -9.71 -66.85 12.62
N THR A 288 -9.06 -67.90 13.11
CA THR A 288 -8.52 -68.99 12.30
C THR A 288 -9.62 -70.01 11.95
N GLU A 289 -9.55 -70.61 10.76
CA GLU A 289 -10.46 -71.69 10.36
C GLU A 289 -9.78 -72.70 9.42
N THR A 290 -10.04 -73.99 9.65
CA THR A 290 -9.73 -75.09 8.72
C THR A 290 -11.04 -75.76 8.29
N GLU A 291 -10.96 -76.72 7.37
CA GLU A 291 -12.11 -77.56 7.01
C GLU A 291 -12.60 -78.47 8.16
N HIS A 292 -11.80 -78.64 9.22
CA HIS A 292 -12.08 -79.54 10.34
C HIS A 292 -12.48 -78.79 11.63
N VAL A 293 -11.89 -77.63 11.89
CA VAL A 293 -12.10 -76.89 13.15
C VAL A 293 -11.96 -75.38 12.95
N THR A 294 -12.70 -74.60 13.76
CA THR A 294 -12.64 -73.13 13.76
C THR A 294 -12.17 -72.63 15.11
N GLY A 295 -11.26 -71.65 15.11
CA GLY A 295 -10.85 -70.91 16.30
C GLY A 295 -11.93 -69.95 16.79
N ASN A 296 -11.71 -69.41 17.98
CA ASN A 296 -12.55 -68.36 18.55
C ASN A 296 -12.31 -67.02 17.83
N TRP A 297 -13.32 -66.17 17.84
CA TRP A 297 -13.18 -64.78 17.42
C TRP A 297 -12.31 -63.99 18.40
N THR A 298 -11.46 -63.10 17.88
CA THR A 298 -10.80 -62.08 18.66
C THR A 298 -11.83 -61.13 19.30
N ALA A 299 -11.43 -60.45 20.38
CA ALA A 299 -12.17 -59.28 20.82
C ALA A 299 -12.18 -58.23 19.68
N PRO A 300 -13.30 -57.53 19.44
CA PRO A 300 -13.34 -56.46 18.45
C PRO A 300 -12.33 -55.35 18.78
N VAL A 301 -11.67 -54.84 17.75
CA VAL A 301 -10.78 -53.66 17.82
C VAL A 301 -11.42 -52.56 16.99
N ALA A 302 -11.51 -51.35 17.53
CA ALA A 302 -12.14 -50.21 16.87
C ALA A 302 -11.12 -49.20 16.35
N ILE A 303 -11.47 -48.50 15.27
CA ILE A 303 -10.74 -47.34 14.74
C ILE A 303 -11.73 -46.36 14.11
N ILE A 304 -11.47 -45.08 14.25
CA ILE A 304 -12.18 -44.04 13.50
C ILE A 304 -11.43 -43.83 12.19
N THR A 305 -12.13 -43.88 11.06
CA THR A 305 -11.55 -43.60 9.73
C THR A 305 -11.04 -42.17 9.67
N LYS A 306 -10.19 -41.90 8.69
CA LYS A 306 -9.54 -40.60 8.63
C LYS A 306 -10.60 -39.55 8.34
N PHE A 307 -10.50 -38.39 8.99
CA PHE A 307 -11.40 -37.28 8.73
C PHE A 307 -10.58 -36.11 8.19
N PRO A 308 -10.71 -35.75 6.91
CA PRO A 308 -9.84 -34.78 6.24
C PRO A 308 -10.16 -33.32 6.59
N GLY A 309 -11.37 -33.05 7.09
CA GLY A 309 -11.81 -31.72 7.53
C GLY A 309 -11.81 -30.65 6.43
N ALA A 310 -11.80 -29.38 6.84
CA ALA A 310 -11.83 -28.24 5.92
C ALA A 310 -10.44 -27.65 5.64
N THR A 311 -10.20 -27.24 4.40
CA THR A 311 -8.97 -26.56 3.98
C THR A 311 -9.26 -25.24 3.26
N ASN A 312 -8.23 -24.41 3.05
CA ASN A 312 -8.33 -23.14 2.32
C ASN A 312 -9.41 -22.16 2.82
N LEU A 313 -9.67 -22.13 4.14
CA LEU A 313 -10.52 -21.09 4.72
C LEU A 313 -9.95 -19.70 4.35
N SER A 314 -10.81 -18.85 3.81
CA SER A 314 -10.47 -17.52 3.35
C SER A 314 -11.65 -16.55 3.53
N ILE A 315 -11.33 -15.26 3.59
CA ILE A 315 -12.30 -14.18 3.66
C ILE A 315 -12.44 -13.59 2.26
N THR A 316 -13.64 -13.66 1.70
CA THR A 316 -13.91 -13.26 0.30
C THR A 316 -14.42 -11.82 0.18
N ALA A 317 -15.08 -11.31 1.23
CA ALA A 317 -15.50 -9.91 1.33
C ALA A 317 -15.68 -9.49 2.79
N THR A 318 -15.38 -8.23 3.08
CA THR A 318 -15.63 -7.61 4.39
C THR A 318 -16.32 -6.28 4.15
N THR A 319 -17.38 -6.01 4.91
CA THR A 319 -18.05 -4.70 4.97
C THR A 319 -18.08 -4.22 6.43
N ALA A 320 -18.72 -3.08 6.68
CA ALA A 320 -18.92 -2.61 8.05
C ALA A 320 -19.80 -3.54 8.91
N THR A 321 -20.66 -4.36 8.30
CA THR A 321 -21.64 -5.19 9.03
C THR A 321 -21.74 -6.61 8.48
N SER A 322 -20.77 -7.06 7.67
CA SER A 322 -20.74 -8.45 7.20
C SER A 322 -19.32 -8.95 6.89
N VAL A 323 -19.07 -10.24 7.14
CA VAL A 323 -17.86 -10.96 6.70
C VAL A 323 -18.27 -12.20 5.93
N ALA A 324 -17.84 -12.32 4.67
CA ALA A 324 -18.06 -13.50 3.84
C ALA A 324 -16.85 -14.42 3.89
N LEU A 325 -17.09 -15.70 4.17
CA LEU A 325 -16.09 -16.76 4.31
C LEU A 325 -16.28 -17.81 3.20
N GLU A 326 -15.18 -18.39 2.75
CA GLU A 326 -15.18 -19.55 1.85
C GLU A 326 -14.12 -20.55 2.31
N HIS A 327 -14.45 -21.84 2.32
CA HIS A 327 -13.50 -22.93 2.56
C HIS A 327 -13.77 -24.10 1.61
N ASN A 328 -12.82 -25.01 1.47
CA ASN A 328 -13.00 -26.27 0.77
C ASN A 328 -13.29 -27.38 1.79
N ASP A 329 -14.48 -27.94 1.70
CA ASP A 329 -14.77 -29.21 2.35
C ASP A 329 -14.04 -30.35 1.64
N ASN A 330 -13.43 -31.21 2.44
CA ASN A 330 -12.71 -32.39 1.96
C ASN A 330 -13.32 -33.68 2.52
N ALA A 331 -14.25 -33.59 3.49
CA ALA A 331 -14.99 -34.75 3.96
C ALA A 331 -16.20 -34.99 3.05
N ASP A 332 -16.70 -36.22 3.05
CA ASP A 332 -17.95 -36.58 2.38
C ASP A 332 -18.96 -37.29 3.31
N ASN A 333 -18.70 -37.27 4.62
CA ASN A 333 -19.52 -37.86 5.68
C ASN A 333 -19.64 -36.95 6.93
N GLU A 334 -19.52 -35.65 6.76
CA GLU A 334 -19.75 -34.70 7.85
C GLU A 334 -21.25 -34.60 8.24
N ASP A 335 -21.52 -34.45 9.53
CA ASP A 335 -22.85 -34.10 10.07
C ASP A 335 -23.16 -32.60 9.88
N GLY A 336 -22.11 -31.80 9.68
CA GLY A 336 -22.15 -30.36 9.46
C GLY A 336 -20.81 -29.71 9.77
N THR A 337 -20.77 -28.38 9.68
CA THR A 337 -19.57 -27.58 9.97
C THR A 337 -19.87 -26.46 10.96
N TRP A 338 -19.20 -26.46 12.12
CA TRP A 338 -19.28 -25.34 13.05
C TRP A 338 -18.45 -24.16 12.54
N VAL A 339 -19.04 -22.97 12.54
CA VAL A 339 -18.33 -21.72 12.27
C VAL A 339 -18.00 -21.06 13.59
N TRP A 340 -16.70 -20.99 13.89
CA TRP A 340 -16.20 -20.36 15.10
C TRP A 340 -15.73 -18.94 14.82
N ARG A 341 -16.06 -18.01 15.72
CA ARG A 341 -15.64 -16.61 15.68
C ARG A 341 -15.10 -16.19 17.04
N ARG A 342 -14.17 -15.24 17.05
CA ARG A 342 -13.92 -14.38 18.22
C ARG A 342 -13.73 -12.93 17.81
N GLU A 343 -14.17 -12.02 18.67
CA GLU A 343 -14.05 -10.57 18.50
C GLU A 343 -12.93 -10.02 19.38
N GLU A 344 -12.27 -8.95 18.94
CA GLU A 344 -11.38 -8.13 19.77
C GLU A 344 -12.07 -7.63 21.06
N LEU A 345 -11.36 -7.70 22.17
CA LEU A 345 -11.89 -7.35 23.50
C LEU A 345 -12.17 -5.84 23.68
N ASP A 346 -11.33 -4.98 23.11
CA ASP A 346 -11.41 -3.53 23.27
C ASP A 346 -11.12 -2.82 21.94
N PRO A 347 -12.08 -2.14 21.31
CA PRO A 347 -11.86 -1.48 20.01
C PRO A 347 -10.99 -0.22 20.14
N LEU A 348 -10.66 0.19 21.36
CA LEU A 348 -9.79 1.33 21.63
C LEU A 348 -8.34 0.88 21.82
N ARG A 349 -8.06 -0.43 21.86
CA ARG A 349 -6.72 -0.97 22.07
C ARG A 349 -6.66 -2.44 21.70
N ASP A 350 -5.66 -2.83 20.91
CA ASP A 350 -5.30 -4.23 20.71
C ASP A 350 -4.97 -4.91 22.07
N THR A 351 -5.98 -5.58 22.61
CA THR A 351 -5.95 -6.32 23.87
C THR A 351 -6.03 -7.81 23.63
N GLY A 352 -5.89 -8.23 22.37
CA GLY A 352 -6.22 -9.56 21.90
C GLY A 352 -7.73 -9.79 21.80
N PHE A 353 -8.04 -11.05 21.50
CA PHE A 353 -9.40 -11.50 21.23
C PHE A 353 -10.05 -12.13 22.47
N GLY A 354 -11.38 -12.13 22.47
CA GLY A 354 -12.19 -12.85 23.43
C GLY A 354 -12.11 -14.38 23.28
N GLU A 355 -13.03 -15.06 23.95
CA GLU A 355 -13.20 -16.51 23.80
C GLU A 355 -13.81 -16.83 22.43
N TRP A 356 -13.46 -18.00 21.89
CA TRP A 356 -14.07 -18.54 20.68
C TRP A 356 -15.53 -18.93 20.97
N GLU A 357 -16.43 -18.54 20.07
CA GLU A 357 -17.85 -18.91 20.09
C GLU A 357 -18.29 -19.50 18.74
N VAL A 358 -19.17 -20.51 18.78
CA VAL A 358 -19.86 -20.99 17.57
C VAL A 358 -20.95 -19.99 17.24
N ILE A 359 -20.85 -19.36 16.07
CA ILE A 359 -21.83 -18.37 15.60
C ILE A 359 -22.92 -18.99 14.74
N ASP A 360 -22.60 -20.08 14.04
CA ASP A 360 -23.55 -20.83 13.23
C ASP A 360 -23.04 -22.25 12.95
N THR A 361 -23.93 -23.11 12.45
CA THR A 361 -23.61 -24.45 11.93
C THR A 361 -24.08 -24.54 10.49
N ILE A 362 -23.16 -24.79 9.57
CA ILE A 362 -23.46 -25.04 8.16
C ILE A 362 -23.96 -26.48 8.03
N ASP A 363 -25.09 -26.66 7.33
CA ASP A 363 -25.64 -27.99 6.99
C ASP A 363 -24.60 -28.82 6.21
N PRO A 364 -24.61 -30.16 6.33
CA PRO A 364 -23.67 -31.03 5.64
C PRO A 364 -23.82 -30.94 4.12
N THR A 365 -22.72 -31.19 3.40
CA THR A 365 -22.66 -31.04 1.95
C THR A 365 -22.66 -32.38 1.23
N ASP A 366 -23.20 -32.43 0.02
CA ASP A 366 -23.17 -33.65 -0.81
C ASP A 366 -21.76 -33.82 -1.42
N GLY A 367 -20.77 -34.17 -0.59
CA GLY A 367 -19.38 -34.46 -0.94
C GLY A 367 -18.43 -33.25 -1.00
N THR A 368 -17.19 -33.49 -1.44
CA THR A 368 -16.11 -32.49 -1.39
C THR A 368 -16.30 -31.27 -2.31
N GLY A 369 -15.97 -30.06 -1.82
CA GLY A 369 -16.11 -28.83 -2.62
C GLY A 369 -16.08 -27.51 -1.84
N PRO A 370 -16.22 -26.37 -2.53
CA PRO A 370 -16.23 -25.06 -1.88
C PRO A 370 -17.56 -24.80 -1.16
N VAL A 371 -17.46 -24.35 0.08
CA VAL A 371 -18.58 -23.99 0.96
C VAL A 371 -18.44 -22.53 1.36
N GLN A 372 -19.54 -21.78 1.23
CA GLN A 372 -19.59 -20.34 1.51
C GLN A 372 -20.50 -20.05 2.71
N PHE A 373 -20.08 -19.08 3.51
CA PHE A 373 -20.82 -18.59 4.65
C PHE A 373 -20.73 -17.06 4.74
N THR A 374 -21.70 -16.39 5.34
CA THR A 374 -21.64 -14.95 5.61
C THR A 374 -22.10 -14.68 7.03
N ASP A 375 -21.21 -14.11 7.84
CA ASP A 375 -21.55 -13.55 9.15
C ASP A 375 -22.07 -12.12 8.95
N ASP A 376 -23.36 -11.89 9.15
CA ASP A 376 -24.02 -10.57 9.08
C ASP A 376 -24.26 -9.94 10.47
N THR A 377 -23.64 -10.48 11.51
CA THR A 377 -23.80 -10.05 12.91
C THR A 377 -22.62 -9.25 13.44
N VAL A 378 -21.58 -9.06 12.62
CA VAL A 378 -20.39 -8.29 12.96
C VAL A 378 -20.69 -6.79 13.13
N ARG A 379 -19.86 -6.11 13.90
CA ARG A 379 -19.98 -4.68 14.20
C ARG A 379 -18.92 -3.88 13.46
N PRO A 380 -19.21 -2.63 13.04
CA PRO A 380 -18.25 -1.79 12.34
C PRO A 380 -16.99 -1.51 13.16
N ASN A 381 -15.85 -1.34 12.47
CA ASN A 381 -14.54 -1.04 13.04
C ASN A 381 -14.13 -2.00 14.18
N ARG A 382 -14.27 -3.31 13.93
CA ARG A 382 -13.85 -4.39 14.83
C ARG A 382 -12.99 -5.42 14.12
N ASP A 383 -12.03 -5.95 14.87
CA ASP A 383 -11.24 -7.09 14.45
C ASP A 383 -11.93 -8.40 14.85
N TYR A 384 -11.95 -9.33 13.90
CA TYR A 384 -12.51 -10.67 14.06
C TYR A 384 -11.52 -11.73 13.58
N GLU A 385 -11.56 -12.88 14.25
CA GLU A 385 -10.93 -14.11 13.77
C GLU A 385 -11.97 -15.21 13.60
N TYR A 386 -11.75 -16.08 12.61
CA TYR A 386 -12.61 -17.20 12.27
C TYR A 386 -11.80 -18.48 12.06
N TYR A 387 -12.36 -19.62 12.45
CA TYR A 387 -12.01 -20.93 11.90
C TYR A 387 -13.31 -21.74 11.69
N VAL A 388 -13.24 -22.78 10.89
CA VAL A 388 -14.35 -23.71 10.69
C VAL A 388 -13.94 -25.11 11.15
N GLU A 389 -14.91 -25.87 11.63
CA GLU A 389 -14.69 -27.22 12.17
C GLU A 389 -15.80 -28.15 11.66
N PRO A 390 -15.58 -28.84 10.53
CA PRO A 390 -16.40 -29.98 10.15
C PRO A 390 -16.35 -31.06 11.22
N PHE A 391 -17.46 -31.77 11.41
CA PHE A 391 -17.58 -32.82 12.43
C PHE A 391 -18.48 -33.96 11.97
N THR A 392 -18.27 -35.13 12.59
CA THR A 392 -19.18 -36.29 12.64
C THR A 392 -19.57 -36.51 14.10
N GLU A 393 -20.43 -37.48 14.39
CA GLU A 393 -20.72 -37.90 15.76
C GLU A 393 -19.50 -38.51 16.49
N HIS A 394 -18.46 -38.90 15.74
CA HIS A 394 -17.27 -39.58 16.24
C HIS A 394 -16.01 -38.70 16.28
N THR A 395 -15.87 -37.72 15.38
CA THR A 395 -14.66 -36.89 15.28
C THR A 395 -14.91 -35.50 14.69
N SER A 396 -13.91 -34.63 14.76
CA SER A 396 -13.94 -33.28 14.17
C SER A 396 -12.53 -32.82 13.78
N ALA A 397 -12.45 -31.83 12.89
CA ALA A 397 -11.17 -31.28 12.43
C ALA A 397 -11.22 -29.76 12.23
N GLU A 398 -10.38 -29.04 12.96
CA GLU A 398 -10.27 -27.58 12.85
C GLU A 398 -9.51 -27.16 11.56
N SER A 399 -10.03 -26.13 10.88
CA SER A 399 -9.30 -25.44 9.81
C SER A 399 -8.20 -24.52 10.34
N GLY A 400 -7.40 -23.94 9.45
CA GLY A 400 -6.58 -22.78 9.79
C GLY A 400 -7.45 -21.55 10.15
N THR A 401 -6.89 -20.64 10.95
CA THR A 401 -7.55 -19.39 11.35
C THR A 401 -7.34 -18.28 10.31
N VAL A 402 -8.38 -17.48 10.06
CA VAL A 402 -8.33 -16.24 9.25
C VAL A 402 -8.78 -15.03 10.06
N SER A 403 -8.32 -13.83 9.72
CA SER A 403 -8.66 -12.59 10.43
C SER A 403 -9.04 -11.45 9.48
N THR A 404 -9.91 -10.55 9.93
CA THR A 404 -10.29 -9.34 9.21
C THR A 404 -10.73 -8.22 10.15
N THR A 405 -10.63 -6.98 9.67
CA THR A 405 -11.16 -5.78 10.30
C THR A 405 -12.37 -5.30 9.49
N THR A 406 -13.55 -5.24 10.10
CA THR A 406 -14.73 -4.66 9.45
C THR A 406 -14.52 -3.18 9.18
N GLU A 407 -15.10 -2.67 8.10
CA GLU A 407 -15.01 -1.26 7.74
C GLU A 407 -15.65 -0.34 8.79
N LEU A 408 -15.22 0.91 8.83
CA LEU A 408 -15.84 1.94 9.65
C LEU A 408 -17.19 2.34 9.04
N ALA A 409 -18.25 2.34 9.85
CA ALA A 409 -19.52 2.96 9.51
C ALA A 409 -19.91 3.96 10.59
N VAL A 410 -20.10 5.22 10.18
CA VAL A 410 -20.59 6.29 11.06
C VAL A 410 -22.12 6.19 11.12
N PRO A 411 -22.73 6.06 12.32
CA PRO A 411 -24.18 6.03 12.45
C PRO A 411 -24.83 7.36 12.10
N ASN A 412 -26.02 7.31 11.47
CA ASN A 412 -26.86 8.49 11.23
C ASN A 412 -27.69 8.89 12.47
N GLU A 413 -27.17 8.63 13.67
CA GLU A 413 -27.85 8.88 14.95
C GLU A 413 -26.84 9.32 16.01
N GLY A 414 -27.11 10.47 16.63
CA GLY A 414 -26.37 11.00 17.77
C GLY A 414 -24.96 11.49 17.42
N TRP A 415 -24.17 11.74 18.46
CA TRP A 415 -22.76 12.13 18.32
C TRP A 415 -21.87 10.90 18.14
N TYR A 416 -20.88 11.00 17.26
CA TYR A 416 -19.94 9.91 17.03
C TYR A 416 -18.55 10.49 16.80
N VAL A 417 -17.54 10.00 17.54
CA VAL A 417 -16.16 10.49 17.37
C VAL A 417 -15.28 9.35 16.89
N VAL A 418 -14.52 9.61 15.82
CA VAL A 418 -13.46 8.71 15.34
C VAL A 418 -12.13 9.35 15.68
N LEU A 419 -11.30 8.65 16.44
CA LEU A 419 -9.91 9.02 16.69
C LEU A 419 -9.03 8.23 15.75
N LYS A 420 -8.22 8.92 14.96
CA LYS A 420 -7.27 8.32 14.02
C LYS A 420 -5.85 8.60 14.49
N ALA A 421 -5.13 7.55 14.83
CA ALA A 421 -3.72 7.65 15.20
C ALA A 421 -2.84 7.85 13.95
N GLY A 422 -1.63 8.38 14.14
CA GLY A 422 -0.65 8.54 13.05
C GLY A 422 -0.20 7.22 12.42
N THR A 423 -0.42 6.08 13.08
CA THR A 423 -0.18 4.72 12.57
C THR A 423 -1.26 4.24 11.60
N GLY A 424 -2.40 4.94 11.51
CA GLY A 424 -3.58 4.54 10.75
C GLY A 424 -4.64 3.80 11.57
N GLU A 425 -4.32 3.41 12.81
CA GLU A 425 -5.25 2.80 13.77
C GLU A 425 -6.42 3.75 14.09
N ARG A 426 -7.61 3.19 14.27
CA ARG A 426 -8.84 3.96 14.50
C ARG A 426 -9.57 3.48 15.74
N ALA A 427 -9.87 4.40 16.63
CA ALA A 427 -10.75 4.22 17.76
C ALA A 427 -12.07 4.94 17.51
N THR A 428 -13.18 4.35 17.96
CA THR A 428 -14.51 4.93 17.81
C THR A 428 -15.17 5.15 19.17
N ILE A 429 -15.80 6.30 19.35
CA ILE A 429 -16.52 6.69 20.55
C ILE A 429 -17.99 6.89 20.16
N PRO A 430 -18.88 5.94 20.50
CA PRO A 430 -20.28 5.99 20.10
C PRO A 430 -21.11 6.99 20.92
N TYR A 431 -22.27 7.37 20.41
CA TYR A 431 -23.21 8.28 21.09
C TYR A 431 -23.60 7.79 22.49
N SER A 432 -23.64 6.47 22.71
CA SER A 432 -24.02 5.86 23.98
C SER A 432 -23.09 6.19 25.16
N VAL A 433 -21.86 6.66 24.89
CA VAL A 433 -20.92 7.09 25.93
C VAL A 433 -20.71 8.61 25.97
N ILE A 434 -21.33 9.36 25.05
CA ILE A 434 -21.26 10.82 24.95
C ILE A 434 -22.52 11.43 25.60
N ASP A 435 -22.38 12.48 26.40
CA ASP A 435 -23.55 13.27 26.84
C ASP A 435 -24.05 14.11 25.65
N GLU A 436 -25.16 13.72 25.03
CA GLU A 436 -25.68 14.35 23.81
C GLU A 436 -25.91 15.88 23.92
N SER A 437 -26.10 16.38 25.14
CA SER A 437 -26.38 17.79 25.39
C SER A 437 -25.12 18.64 25.60
N ARG A 438 -23.92 18.05 25.61
CA ARG A 438 -22.69 18.70 26.09
C ARG A 438 -21.46 18.69 25.20
N PRO A 439 -21.53 18.37 23.90
CA PRO A 439 -20.50 18.83 22.99
C PRO A 439 -20.52 20.35 22.90
N ARG A 440 -19.35 20.96 22.92
CA ARG A 440 -19.15 22.37 22.61
C ARG A 440 -18.17 22.47 21.46
N LEU A 441 -18.59 23.09 20.36
CA LEU A 441 -17.80 23.28 19.16
C LEU A 441 -17.73 24.77 18.85
N GLU A 442 -16.51 25.28 18.68
CA GLU A 442 -16.21 26.68 18.43
C GLU A 442 -15.39 26.74 17.13
N PRO A 443 -16.02 26.61 15.95
CA PRO A 443 -15.35 26.88 14.68
C PRO A 443 -14.99 28.37 14.60
N GLU A 444 -13.86 28.67 13.96
CA GLU A 444 -13.28 30.02 13.88
C GLU A 444 -12.84 30.32 12.44
N THR A 445 -12.78 31.61 12.08
CA THR A 445 -12.21 32.13 10.83
C THR A 445 -10.81 32.65 11.07
N SER A 446 -9.87 32.34 10.18
CA SER A 446 -8.46 32.74 10.28
C SER A 446 -7.82 32.41 11.64
N ALA A 447 -8.40 31.47 12.37
CA ALA A 447 -8.01 31.14 13.74
C ALA A 447 -8.28 29.68 14.07
N VAL A 448 -7.66 29.21 15.15
CA VAL A 448 -7.76 27.81 15.57
C VAL A 448 -9.03 27.61 16.39
N GLY A 449 -10.03 26.98 15.76
CA GLY A 449 -11.25 26.54 16.44
C GLY A 449 -10.99 25.52 17.55
N ARG A 450 -11.94 25.39 18.48
CA ARG A 450 -11.84 24.50 19.65
C ARG A 450 -13.04 23.59 19.78
N TRP A 451 -12.84 22.44 20.40
CA TRP A 451 -13.93 21.54 20.75
C TRP A 451 -13.73 20.89 22.10
N THR A 452 -14.85 20.61 22.79
CA THR A 452 -14.88 19.80 24.00
C THR A 452 -16.08 18.86 23.99
N ILE A 453 -15.91 17.63 24.47
CA ILE A 453 -16.97 16.61 24.51
C ILE A 453 -16.93 15.91 25.87
N ASP A 454 -18.04 15.95 26.62
CA ASP A 454 -18.22 15.23 27.88
C ASP A 454 -18.54 13.75 27.57
N ILE A 455 -17.81 12.82 28.20
CA ILE A 455 -17.90 11.38 27.95
C ILE A 455 -17.79 10.53 29.22
N SER A 456 -18.35 9.32 29.18
CA SER A 456 -18.17 8.34 30.27
C SER A 456 -16.68 8.07 30.51
N PRO A 457 -16.21 7.97 31.77
CA PRO A 457 -14.79 7.79 32.07
C PRO A 457 -14.18 6.56 31.40
N ASN A 458 -13.13 6.78 30.61
CA ASN A 458 -12.33 5.75 29.99
C ASN A 458 -10.85 6.14 29.96
N ASP A 459 -10.02 5.49 30.79
CA ASP A 459 -8.60 5.83 30.91
C ASP A 459 -7.77 5.50 29.65
N VAL A 460 -8.25 4.61 28.77
CA VAL A 460 -7.57 4.23 27.51
C VAL A 460 -7.44 5.43 26.57
N LEU A 461 -8.35 6.41 26.64
CA LEU A 461 -8.30 7.61 25.80
C LEU A 461 -7.04 8.46 26.01
N ARG A 462 -6.31 8.28 27.12
CA ARG A 462 -5.00 8.91 27.31
C ARG A 462 -3.96 8.43 26.30
N GLU A 463 -4.09 7.19 25.83
CA GLU A 463 -3.20 6.59 24.82
C GLU A 463 -3.45 7.22 23.43
N TRP A 464 -4.66 7.70 23.19
CA TRP A 464 -5.08 8.38 21.95
C TRP A 464 -4.81 9.88 21.92
N LEU A 465 -4.14 10.45 22.94
CA LEU A 465 -3.72 11.85 22.89
C LEU A 465 -2.79 12.08 21.70
N ARG A 466 -3.08 13.13 20.91
CA ARG A 466 -2.47 13.49 19.61
C ARG A 466 -3.07 12.78 18.40
N ALA A 467 -4.02 11.86 18.58
CA ALA A 467 -4.83 11.37 17.47
C ALA A 467 -5.66 12.51 16.87
N GLU A 468 -5.97 12.39 15.59
CA GLU A 468 -6.90 13.28 14.92
C GLU A 468 -8.33 12.84 15.21
N ALA A 469 -9.13 13.73 15.79
CA ALA A 469 -10.54 13.49 16.08
C ALA A 469 -11.40 13.97 14.90
N TYR A 470 -12.33 13.12 14.47
CA TYR A 470 -13.39 13.42 13.52
C TYR A 470 -14.70 13.36 14.29
N ILE A 471 -15.40 14.49 14.40
CA ILE A 471 -16.57 14.66 15.26
C ILE A 471 -17.80 14.74 14.37
N TYR A 472 -18.60 13.68 14.40
CA TYR A 472 -19.82 13.54 13.61
C TYR A 472 -21.06 13.77 14.47
N TYR A 473 -22.11 14.27 13.84
CA TYR A 473 -23.47 14.32 14.40
C TYR A 473 -24.47 13.88 13.33
N ASN A 474 -25.24 12.82 13.63
CA ASN A 474 -26.20 12.21 12.72
C ASN A 474 -25.61 11.85 11.33
N GLY A 475 -24.36 11.38 11.29
CA GLY A 475 -23.66 10.98 10.06
C GLY A 475 -22.83 12.09 9.40
N ASP A 476 -23.13 13.36 9.67
CA ASP A 476 -22.42 14.49 9.09
C ASP A 476 -21.18 14.85 9.91
N LEU A 477 -20.06 15.11 9.24
CA LEU A 477 -18.84 15.60 9.88
C LEU A 477 -18.98 17.09 10.20
N TRP A 478 -18.88 17.44 11.48
CA TRP A 478 -19.02 18.80 11.96
C TRP A 478 -17.66 19.45 12.21
N MET A 479 -16.73 18.73 12.83
CA MET A 479 -15.42 19.29 13.14
C MET A 479 -14.36 18.20 13.15
N ARG A 480 -13.15 18.58 12.72
CA ARG A 480 -11.99 17.70 12.68
C ARG A 480 -10.77 18.41 13.27
N GLY A 481 -9.89 17.66 13.94
CA GLY A 481 -8.56 18.15 14.33
C GLY A 481 -7.97 17.43 15.55
N PRO A 482 -6.80 17.86 16.05
CA PRO A 482 -6.05 17.11 17.03
C PRO A 482 -6.74 17.05 18.40
N PHE A 483 -6.85 15.84 18.96
CA PHE A 483 -7.23 15.58 20.34
C PHE A 483 -6.05 15.82 21.29
N THR A 484 -6.15 16.81 22.17
CA THR A 484 -4.97 17.30 22.92
C THR A 484 -5.03 17.09 24.43
N ARG A 485 -6.23 17.00 25.02
CA ARG A 485 -6.37 16.83 26.48
C ARG A 485 -7.53 15.93 26.84
N TYR A 486 -7.29 15.04 27.79
CA TYR A 486 -8.31 14.22 28.44
C TYR A 486 -8.37 14.54 29.93
N HIS A 487 -9.54 14.93 30.42
CA HIS A 487 -9.80 15.23 31.83
C HIS A 487 -10.71 14.14 32.42
N PRO A 488 -10.19 13.17 33.18
CA PRO A 488 -10.98 12.05 33.69
C PRO A 488 -12.05 12.45 34.73
N ASP A 489 -11.87 13.60 35.39
CA ASP A 489 -12.78 14.16 36.41
C ASP A 489 -13.31 15.56 36.01
N GLY A 490 -13.23 15.91 34.72
CA GLY A 490 -13.51 17.25 34.22
C GLY A 490 -14.86 17.43 33.52
N GLY A 491 -15.66 16.37 33.38
CA GLY A 491 -17.00 16.42 32.80
C GLY A 491 -18.04 17.01 33.75
N SER A 492 -19.27 17.19 33.27
CA SER A 492 -20.39 17.70 34.07
C SER A 492 -21.51 16.67 34.24
N GLY A 493 -22.37 16.86 35.24
CA GLY A 493 -23.56 16.01 35.46
C GLY A 493 -23.22 14.57 35.84
N ASP A 494 -23.90 13.59 35.23
CA ASP A 494 -23.66 12.15 35.45
C ASP A 494 -22.39 11.66 34.74
N VAL A 495 -21.73 12.53 33.98
CA VAL A 495 -20.57 12.22 33.16
C VAL A 495 -19.32 12.88 33.76
N ALA A 496 -18.39 12.06 34.26
CA ALA A 496 -17.25 12.57 35.01
C ALA A 496 -16.04 12.95 34.14
N ALA A 497 -15.94 12.49 32.88
CA ALA A 497 -14.77 12.75 32.03
C ALA A 497 -15.07 13.68 30.84
N LYS A 498 -14.03 14.31 30.30
CA LYS A 498 -14.11 15.27 29.19
C LYS A 498 -12.90 15.17 28.25
N MET A 499 -13.16 15.24 26.95
CA MET A 499 -12.16 15.35 25.89
C MET A 499 -12.08 16.79 25.36
N GLU A 500 -10.89 17.26 25.02
CA GLU A 500 -10.67 18.59 24.43
C GLU A 500 -9.64 18.54 23.30
N GLY A 501 -9.87 19.34 22.26
CA GLY A 501 -8.96 19.47 21.13
C GLY A 501 -9.15 20.76 20.35
N PHE A 502 -8.45 20.82 19.22
CA PHE A 502 -8.45 21.96 18.30
C PHE A 502 -8.94 21.55 16.92
N GLY A 503 -9.32 22.52 16.09
CA GLY A 503 -9.62 22.33 14.68
C GLY A 503 -8.35 22.11 13.83
N ILE A 504 -8.53 21.68 12.58
CA ILE A 504 -7.43 21.35 11.66
C ILE A 504 -6.42 22.49 11.42
N ILE A 505 -6.80 23.77 11.55
CA ILE A 505 -5.88 24.92 11.44
C ILE A 505 -4.71 24.81 12.44
N GLN A 506 -4.87 24.07 13.54
CA GLN A 506 -3.78 23.80 14.49
C GLN A 506 -2.54 23.17 13.82
N HIS A 507 -2.69 22.44 12.72
CA HIS A 507 -1.56 21.86 11.98
C HIS A 507 -0.69 22.94 11.32
N LEU A 508 -1.23 24.11 11.00
CA LEU A 508 -0.48 25.25 10.43
C LEU A 508 0.42 25.96 11.44
N LYS A 509 0.28 25.70 12.75
CA LYS A 509 1.11 26.34 13.79
C LYS A 509 2.47 25.68 13.99
N GLY A 510 2.78 24.62 13.24
CA GLY A 510 4.07 23.94 13.29
C GLY A 510 5.06 24.51 12.28
N GLY A 511 6.32 24.69 12.69
CA GLY A 511 7.40 25.13 11.80
C GLY A 511 7.57 26.65 11.74
N GLY A 512 8.57 27.10 10.97
CA GLY A 512 8.86 28.52 10.75
C GLY A 512 9.42 28.74 9.35
N GLN A 513 8.90 29.74 8.65
CA GLN A 513 9.19 30.06 7.25
C GLN A 513 9.36 31.57 7.08
N ALA A 514 9.92 31.95 5.93
CA ALA A 514 9.93 33.32 5.44
C ALA A 514 9.37 33.30 4.01
N PHE A 515 8.46 34.20 3.70
CA PHE A 515 7.79 34.30 2.41
C PHE A 515 7.80 35.77 1.97
N SER A 516 8.38 36.02 0.79
CA SER A 516 8.49 37.37 0.25
C SER A 516 7.51 37.54 -0.90
N VAL A 517 6.87 38.70 -0.92
CA VAL A 517 5.95 39.17 -1.96
C VAL A 517 6.55 40.47 -2.51
N GLN A 518 6.53 40.63 -3.84
CA GLN A 518 6.96 41.88 -4.48
C GLN A 518 5.69 42.68 -4.78
N SER A 519 5.28 42.91 -6.03
CA SER A 519 3.98 43.50 -6.36
C SER A 519 3.07 42.41 -6.91
N GLU A 520 2.21 41.87 -6.04
CA GLU A 520 1.32 40.74 -6.34
C GLU A 520 -0.03 40.94 -5.66
N PRO A 521 -1.16 40.64 -6.33
CA PRO A 521 -2.46 40.62 -5.67
C PRO A 521 -2.44 39.68 -4.47
N GLY A 522 -3.04 40.13 -3.37
CA GLY A 522 -3.01 39.41 -2.10
C GLY A 522 -3.57 37.98 -2.15
N TYR A 523 -4.57 37.73 -3.00
CA TYR A 523 -5.11 36.38 -3.22
C TYR A 523 -4.14 35.47 -3.98
N GLU A 524 -3.37 36.01 -4.93
CA GLU A 524 -2.32 35.27 -5.64
C GLU A 524 -1.16 34.98 -4.70
N ALA A 525 -0.76 35.95 -3.89
CA ALA A 525 0.25 35.75 -2.86
C ALA A 525 -0.16 34.66 -1.86
N PHE A 526 -1.43 34.60 -1.44
CA PHE A 526 -1.95 33.54 -0.58
C PHE A 526 -1.93 32.17 -1.29
N GLN A 527 -2.36 32.10 -2.55
CA GLN A 527 -2.34 30.87 -3.34
C GLN A 527 -0.91 30.37 -3.54
N ARG A 528 0.03 31.26 -3.90
CA ARG A 528 1.45 30.94 -4.06
C ARG A 528 2.07 30.48 -2.75
N PHE A 529 1.77 31.15 -1.64
CA PHE A 529 2.17 30.69 -0.30
C PHE A 529 1.66 29.28 -0.02
N ALA A 530 0.39 29.00 -0.33
CA ALA A 530 -0.19 27.67 -0.15
C ALA A 530 0.51 26.61 -1.01
N ASP A 531 0.75 26.89 -2.29
CA ASP A 531 1.40 25.97 -3.23
C ASP A 531 2.85 25.67 -2.83
N GLU A 532 3.59 26.67 -2.35
CA GLU A 532 5.00 26.55 -1.95
C GLU A 532 5.18 25.89 -0.57
N HIS A 533 4.23 26.08 0.35
CA HIS A 533 4.44 25.81 1.77
C HIS A 533 3.37 24.98 2.47
N LEU A 534 2.20 24.76 1.86
CA LEU A 534 1.08 23.99 2.41
C LEU A 534 0.77 22.73 1.59
N ASN A 535 1.79 21.99 1.17
CA ASN A 535 1.68 20.81 0.31
C ASN A 535 0.81 19.65 0.85
N GLU A 536 0.51 19.61 2.15
CA GLU A 536 -0.40 18.64 2.77
C GLU A 536 -1.87 19.12 2.80
N TRP A 537 -2.10 20.37 2.38
CA TRP A 537 -3.41 21.02 2.37
C TRP A 537 -3.93 21.17 0.94
N ASN A 538 -5.22 20.96 0.77
CA ASN A 538 -5.96 21.43 -0.40
C ASN A 538 -6.44 22.85 -0.11
N VAL A 539 -5.84 23.85 -0.77
CA VAL A 539 -6.17 25.25 -0.57
C VAL A 539 -6.88 25.80 -1.80
N ASP A 540 -8.08 26.33 -1.60
CA ASP A 540 -8.88 26.99 -2.62
C ASP A 540 -8.97 28.48 -2.30
N VAL A 541 -8.37 29.32 -3.14
CA VAL A 541 -8.41 30.78 -2.99
C VAL A 541 -9.36 31.35 -4.04
N THR A 542 -10.40 32.06 -3.59
CA THR A 542 -11.35 32.75 -4.47
C THR A 542 -10.86 34.18 -4.71
N PRO A 543 -10.58 34.58 -5.97
CA PRO A 543 -10.24 35.96 -6.31
C PRO A 543 -11.40 36.90 -5.91
N PRO A 544 -11.10 38.03 -5.26
CA PRO A 544 -12.13 39.00 -4.88
C PRO A 544 -12.67 39.74 -6.10
N SER A 545 -13.84 40.38 -5.94
CA SER A 545 -14.41 41.21 -7.01
C SER A 545 -13.62 42.51 -7.26
N GLU A 546 -13.24 42.74 -8.51
CA GLU A 546 -12.51 43.94 -8.98
C GLU A 546 -13.46 45.13 -9.23
N ASN A 547 -14.13 45.59 -8.18
CA ASN A 547 -14.97 46.78 -8.31
C ASN A 547 -14.08 48.03 -8.45
N ILE A 548 -14.33 48.83 -9.50
CA ILE A 548 -13.70 50.13 -9.68
C ILE A 548 -14.03 51.00 -8.47
N VAL A 549 -13.00 51.66 -7.94
CA VAL A 549 -13.10 52.57 -6.81
C VAL A 549 -13.07 54.01 -7.31
N ASP A 550 -12.15 54.32 -8.23
CA ASP A 550 -11.97 55.63 -8.84
C ASP A 550 -11.72 55.50 -10.33
N GLU A 551 -12.30 56.40 -11.12
CA GLU A 551 -12.04 56.58 -12.56
C GLU A 551 -11.45 57.98 -12.77
N ASP A 552 -10.47 58.11 -13.66
CA ASP A 552 -9.86 59.39 -14.08
C ASP A 552 -9.33 60.27 -12.93
N PHE A 553 -8.75 59.67 -11.88
CA PHE A 553 -8.26 60.43 -10.72
C PHE A 553 -6.92 61.13 -11.01
N PRO A 554 -6.84 62.48 -10.99
CA PRO A 554 -5.59 63.19 -11.25
C PRO A 554 -4.60 63.01 -10.09
N VAL A 555 -3.39 62.55 -10.41
CA VAL A 555 -2.33 62.27 -9.43
C VAL A 555 -1.04 63.03 -9.69
N GLN A 556 -0.84 63.51 -10.91
CA GLN A 556 0.23 64.45 -11.26
C GLN A 556 -0.35 65.53 -12.16
N ASP A 557 -0.06 66.79 -11.83
CA ASP A 557 -0.49 67.94 -12.62
C ASP A 557 0.58 69.04 -12.53
N ALA A 558 1.07 69.48 -13.68
CA ALA A 558 2.06 70.53 -13.81
C ALA A 558 1.79 71.38 -15.06
N GLU A 559 1.29 72.61 -14.85
CA GLU A 559 0.97 73.57 -15.92
C GLU A 559 2.05 74.66 -16.14
N ASP A 560 3.12 74.66 -15.33
CA ASP A 560 4.20 75.65 -15.41
C ASP A 560 5.59 75.07 -15.06
N ASP A 561 6.65 75.86 -15.30
CA ASP A 561 8.04 75.46 -15.06
C ASP A 561 8.29 75.03 -13.60
N THR A 562 7.64 75.65 -12.62
CA THR A 562 7.81 75.29 -11.20
C THR A 562 7.17 73.94 -10.88
N GLY A 563 5.99 73.67 -11.46
CA GLY A 563 5.35 72.37 -11.39
C GLY A 563 6.19 71.27 -12.04
N LEU A 564 6.72 71.52 -13.23
CA LEU A 564 7.55 70.56 -13.98
C LEU A 564 8.89 70.29 -13.28
N GLU A 565 9.55 71.31 -12.72
CA GLU A 565 10.75 71.14 -11.89
C GLU A 565 10.48 70.27 -10.67
N GLY A 566 9.33 70.46 -10.00
CA GLY A 566 8.93 69.64 -8.86
C GLY A 566 8.61 68.20 -9.26
N LEU A 567 7.95 68.01 -10.40
CA LEU A 567 7.52 66.71 -10.90
C LEU A 567 8.68 65.85 -11.40
N PHE A 568 9.71 66.44 -11.99
CA PHE A 568 10.89 65.73 -12.50
C PHE A 568 12.14 65.98 -11.64
N ALA A 569 11.96 66.34 -10.37
CA ALA A 569 13.06 66.78 -9.50
C ALA A 569 14.21 65.76 -9.43
N SER A 570 13.91 64.47 -9.20
CA SER A 570 14.92 63.41 -9.18
C SER A 570 15.59 63.19 -10.53
N ALA A 571 14.84 63.33 -11.63
CA ALA A 571 15.36 63.16 -12.99
C ALA A 571 16.19 64.36 -13.47
N LEU A 572 16.09 65.50 -12.81
CA LEU A 572 16.81 66.75 -13.11
C LEU A 572 17.90 67.08 -12.07
N ASP A 573 18.15 66.21 -11.09
CA ASP A 573 19.13 66.44 -10.03
C ASP A 573 20.57 66.08 -10.45
N GLY A 574 21.44 67.09 -10.56
CA GLY A 574 22.88 66.93 -10.81
C GLY A 574 23.36 67.44 -12.16
N ASP A 575 24.68 67.57 -12.31
CA ASP A 575 25.30 68.18 -13.50
C ASP A 575 25.46 67.18 -14.67
N ASP A 576 25.31 65.87 -14.44
CA ASP A 576 25.58 64.83 -15.46
C ASP A 576 24.40 64.63 -16.43
N ILE A 577 23.31 65.36 -16.25
CA ILE A 577 22.02 65.21 -16.95
C ILE A 577 21.93 66.20 -18.11
N ALA A 578 21.59 65.70 -19.30
CA ALA A 578 21.42 66.53 -20.49
C ALA A 578 19.98 67.05 -20.63
N ALA A 579 19.37 67.61 -19.58
CA ALA A 579 18.05 68.25 -19.64
C ALA A 579 17.94 69.42 -18.65
N THR A 580 17.07 70.39 -18.93
CA THR A 580 16.86 71.57 -18.09
C THR A 580 15.43 72.06 -18.17
N VAL A 581 15.04 72.94 -17.24
CA VAL A 581 13.76 73.65 -17.27
C VAL A 581 14.02 75.13 -17.55
N ASP A 582 13.62 75.58 -18.74
CA ASP A 582 13.61 77.00 -19.13
C ASP A 582 12.51 77.20 -20.18
N SER A 583 11.34 77.68 -19.75
CA SER A 583 10.12 77.73 -20.58
C SER A 583 9.69 76.35 -21.07
N GLY A 584 9.61 75.40 -20.15
CA GLY A 584 9.40 73.97 -20.36
C GLY A 584 10.64 73.12 -20.10
N VAL A 585 10.43 71.81 -19.93
CA VAL A 585 11.50 70.81 -19.80
C VAL A 585 12.03 70.47 -21.18
N ALA A 586 13.34 70.58 -21.40
CA ALA A 586 13.98 70.37 -22.70
C ALA A 586 15.31 69.62 -22.57
N PRO A 587 15.70 68.76 -23.53
CA PRO A 587 17.04 68.22 -23.58
C PRO A 587 18.06 69.33 -23.85
N LEU A 588 19.22 69.23 -23.20
CA LEU A 588 20.39 70.06 -23.44
C LEU A 588 21.11 69.60 -24.71
N GLN A 589 21.88 70.50 -25.32
CA GLN A 589 22.68 70.19 -26.49
C GLN A 589 23.83 69.25 -26.10
N VAL A 590 23.97 68.14 -26.83
CA VAL A 590 24.95 67.07 -26.56
C VAL A 590 26.01 66.92 -27.65
N ALA A 591 25.84 67.57 -28.80
CA ALA A 591 26.88 67.69 -29.83
C ALA A 591 27.00 69.13 -30.34
N TRP A 592 28.24 69.58 -30.52
CA TRP A 592 28.57 70.92 -30.99
C TRP A 592 29.14 70.89 -32.40
N THR A 593 28.32 70.39 -33.32
CA THR A 593 28.65 70.28 -34.74
C THR A 593 28.78 71.66 -35.38
N ARG A 594 29.96 71.96 -35.94
CA ARG A 594 30.29 73.24 -36.58
C ARG A 594 31.03 73.05 -37.89
N GLU A 595 30.72 73.91 -38.86
CA GLU A 595 31.45 73.97 -40.13
C GLU A 595 32.92 74.38 -39.88
N GLY A 596 33.82 73.80 -40.67
CA GLY A 596 35.26 74.00 -40.51
C GLY A 596 35.68 75.44 -40.79
N GLU A 597 35.10 76.06 -41.81
CA GLU A 597 35.34 77.46 -42.19
C GLU A 597 34.83 78.48 -41.16
N ASP A 598 33.99 78.05 -40.23
CA ASP A 598 33.43 78.88 -39.15
C ASP A 598 34.30 78.84 -37.87
N ALA A 599 35.62 78.66 -38.01
CA ALA A 599 36.55 78.80 -36.89
C ALA A 599 36.51 80.22 -36.32
N ASP A 600 36.40 80.35 -35.00
CA ASP A 600 36.33 81.66 -34.32
C ASP A 600 37.68 82.37 -34.33
N ARG A 601 38.78 81.60 -34.34
CA ARG A 601 40.16 82.10 -34.39
C ARG A 601 41.02 81.15 -35.19
N ASP A 602 41.92 81.69 -36.00
CA ASP A 602 42.85 80.89 -36.79
C ASP A 602 44.21 81.57 -36.96
N SER A 603 45.22 80.76 -37.28
CA SER A 603 46.53 81.21 -37.75
C SER A 603 46.98 80.30 -38.89
N GLY A 604 47.25 80.89 -40.05
CA GLY A 604 47.70 80.13 -41.23
C GLY A 604 46.61 79.27 -41.87
N ALA A 605 45.33 79.59 -41.64
CA ALA A 605 44.20 78.97 -42.33
C ALA A 605 43.84 79.70 -43.63
N SER A 606 43.19 78.97 -44.53
CA SER A 606 42.54 79.53 -45.72
C SER A 606 41.25 78.76 -46.00
N ILE A 607 40.20 79.48 -46.40
CA ILE A 607 38.95 78.85 -46.81
C ILE A 607 39.08 78.40 -48.27
N GLN A 608 38.68 77.16 -48.54
CA GLN A 608 38.70 76.56 -49.87
C GLN A 608 37.33 76.01 -50.23
N SER A 609 36.88 76.25 -51.45
CA SER A 609 35.59 75.74 -51.92
C SER A 609 35.74 74.34 -52.52
N PHE A 610 34.93 73.40 -52.02
CA PHE A 610 34.83 72.05 -52.57
C PHE A 610 33.38 71.66 -52.77
N SER A 611 33.07 70.89 -53.82
CA SER A 611 31.69 70.49 -54.10
C SER A 611 31.16 69.40 -53.17
N ASP A 612 32.07 68.70 -52.47
CA ASP A 612 31.82 67.64 -51.50
C ASP A 612 31.99 68.10 -50.04
N ALA A 613 32.29 69.39 -49.85
CA ALA A 613 32.30 70.04 -48.55
C ALA A 613 30.89 70.45 -48.11
N SER A 614 30.59 70.32 -46.82
CA SER A 614 29.40 70.88 -46.21
C SER A 614 29.39 72.40 -46.40
N GLY A 615 28.25 73.00 -46.75
CA GLY A 615 28.17 74.42 -47.10
C GLY A 615 28.92 74.83 -48.39
N GLY A 616 29.65 73.89 -49.02
CA GLY A 616 30.48 74.09 -50.21
C GLY A 616 31.85 74.72 -49.93
N GLU A 617 32.19 74.95 -48.66
CA GLU A 617 33.46 75.54 -48.21
C GLU A 617 34.08 74.70 -47.09
N SER A 618 35.38 74.86 -46.87
CA SER A 618 36.10 74.12 -45.83
C SER A 618 37.32 74.91 -45.39
N LEU A 619 37.83 74.63 -44.20
CA LEU A 619 39.03 75.25 -43.68
C LEU A 619 40.27 74.43 -44.02
N THR A 620 41.28 75.09 -44.58
CA THR A 620 42.56 74.48 -44.93
C THR A 620 43.71 75.13 -44.15
N LEU A 621 44.38 74.39 -43.26
CA LEU A 621 45.57 74.83 -42.52
C LEU A 621 46.86 74.59 -43.32
N ILE A 622 47.67 75.64 -43.47
CA ILE A 622 49.00 75.55 -44.06
C ILE A 622 49.90 74.75 -43.12
N SER A 623 50.68 73.81 -43.67
CA SER A 623 51.62 72.93 -42.95
C SER A 623 52.84 73.68 -42.39
N GLU A 624 52.63 74.56 -41.40
CA GLU A 624 53.66 75.24 -40.62
C GLU A 624 53.34 75.07 -39.13
N VAL A 625 54.32 74.59 -38.34
CA VAL A 625 54.15 74.33 -36.91
C VAL A 625 53.69 75.59 -36.18
N GLY A 626 52.62 75.46 -35.40
CA GLY A 626 51.98 76.58 -34.68
C GLY A 626 50.82 77.25 -35.42
N ASN A 627 50.51 76.83 -36.65
CA ASN A 627 49.24 77.17 -37.30
C ASN A 627 48.10 76.37 -36.69
N TYR A 628 46.95 77.01 -36.50
CA TYR A 628 45.82 76.41 -35.80
C TYR A 628 44.47 76.97 -36.29
N ALA A 629 43.40 76.26 -35.97
CA ALA A 629 42.02 76.74 -35.99
C ALA A 629 41.35 76.40 -34.66
N GLU A 630 40.54 77.33 -34.13
CA GLU A 630 39.85 77.24 -32.86
C GLU A 630 38.34 77.45 -33.04
N TRP A 631 37.54 76.62 -32.37
CA TRP A 631 36.08 76.72 -32.28
C TRP A 631 35.67 76.76 -30.82
N ASP A 632 35.02 77.84 -30.41
CA ASP A 632 34.41 77.99 -29.09
C ASP A 632 33.04 77.25 -29.09
N PHE A 633 32.74 76.52 -28.02
CA PHE A 633 31.45 75.87 -27.82
C PHE A 633 31.03 75.93 -26.34
N GLU A 634 29.73 76.00 -26.08
CA GLU A 634 29.19 76.08 -24.72
C GLU A 634 28.59 74.73 -24.34
N ASN A 635 29.23 74.07 -23.38
CA ASN A 635 28.80 72.83 -22.78
C ASN A 635 27.82 73.11 -21.63
N TYR A 636 26.71 72.40 -21.57
CA TYR A 636 25.63 72.68 -20.59
C TYR A 636 25.55 71.66 -19.46
N HIS A 637 26.25 70.52 -19.57
CA HIS A 637 26.22 69.41 -18.60
C HIS A 637 27.62 68.79 -18.46
N ARG A 638 27.91 68.08 -17.38
CA ARG A 638 29.18 67.36 -17.24
C ARG A 638 29.23 66.20 -18.21
N ILE A 639 30.31 66.11 -18.98
CA ILE A 639 30.64 64.95 -19.82
C ILE A 639 31.83 64.22 -19.17
N PRO A 640 31.66 62.97 -18.72
CA PRO A 640 32.76 62.16 -18.23
C PRO A 640 33.88 62.07 -19.27
N VAL A 641 35.14 62.14 -18.83
CA VAL A 641 36.30 62.18 -19.74
C VAL A 641 36.38 60.98 -20.70
N ASP A 642 35.89 59.82 -20.29
CA ASP A 642 35.82 58.60 -21.11
C ASP A 642 34.68 58.60 -22.13
N GLU A 643 33.70 59.48 -21.94
CA GLU A 643 32.55 59.68 -22.84
C GLU A 643 32.75 60.90 -23.76
N LEU A 644 33.81 61.71 -23.60
CA LEU A 644 34.07 62.84 -24.48
C LEU A 644 34.65 62.38 -25.83
N VAL A 645 33.89 62.59 -26.91
CA VAL A 645 34.28 62.18 -28.27
C VAL A 645 34.43 63.40 -29.18
N LEU A 646 35.41 63.34 -30.08
CA LEU A 646 35.63 64.35 -31.10
C LEU A 646 35.61 63.69 -32.48
N TYR A 647 34.63 64.07 -33.29
CA TYR A 647 34.60 63.74 -34.71
C TYR A 647 35.09 64.93 -35.54
N VAL A 648 35.92 64.64 -36.53
CA VAL A 648 36.35 65.64 -37.51
C VAL A 648 36.19 65.08 -38.91
N ARG A 649 35.45 65.78 -39.77
CA ARG A 649 35.32 65.43 -41.18
C ARG A 649 36.49 66.05 -41.94
N THR A 650 37.41 65.22 -42.41
CA THR A 650 38.69 65.69 -43.00
C THR A 650 38.95 65.09 -44.36
N ARG A 651 39.89 65.69 -45.09
CA ARG A 651 40.51 65.08 -46.26
C ARG A 651 41.93 65.55 -46.50
N ASN A 652 42.66 64.79 -47.31
CA ASN A 652 43.93 65.21 -47.89
C ASN A 652 43.86 65.34 -49.42
N LEU A 653 44.43 66.42 -49.96
CA LEU A 653 44.45 66.76 -51.38
C LEU A 653 45.40 65.89 -52.22
N ASP A 654 46.46 65.31 -51.63
CA ASP A 654 47.48 64.54 -52.36
C ASP A 654 47.97 63.31 -51.57
N ALA A 655 47.62 62.10 -52.03
CA ALA A 655 47.92 60.82 -51.37
C ALA A 655 49.42 60.41 -51.32
N GLY A 656 50.33 61.25 -51.83
CA GLY A 656 51.74 60.92 -52.06
C GLY A 656 52.76 61.82 -51.35
N SER A 657 52.32 62.83 -50.60
CA SER A 657 53.21 63.74 -49.84
C SER A 657 53.20 63.43 -48.33
N SER A 658 54.18 63.97 -47.62
CA SER A 658 54.23 63.89 -46.15
C SER A 658 53.20 64.85 -45.55
N THR A 659 52.23 64.35 -44.80
CA THR A 659 51.21 65.17 -44.12
C THR A 659 51.76 65.80 -42.83
N PRO A 660 51.34 67.03 -42.47
CA PRO A 660 51.53 67.52 -41.11
C PRO A 660 50.82 66.63 -40.09
N GLU A 661 51.33 66.60 -38.87
CA GLU A 661 50.62 66.05 -37.71
C GLU A 661 49.76 67.15 -37.11
N ILE A 662 48.45 66.90 -37.04
CA ILE A 662 47.47 67.80 -36.43
C ILE A 662 47.10 67.23 -35.06
N GLU A 663 47.24 68.04 -34.02
CA GLU A 663 46.83 67.70 -32.67
C GLU A 663 45.54 68.45 -32.31
N ALA A 664 44.56 67.72 -31.78
CA ALA A 664 43.36 68.27 -31.20
C ALA A 664 43.55 68.49 -29.70
N SER A 665 43.11 69.63 -29.20
CA SER A 665 43.04 69.94 -27.77
C SER A 665 41.72 70.63 -27.43
N ILE A 666 41.23 70.44 -26.21
CA ILE A 666 40.09 71.17 -25.64
C ILE A 666 40.61 71.90 -24.41
N ASP A 667 40.45 73.22 -24.34
CA ASP A 667 40.93 74.08 -23.24
C ASP A 667 42.42 73.94 -22.90
N SER A 668 43.24 73.60 -23.89
CA SER A 668 44.68 73.28 -23.80
C SER A 668 45.02 71.86 -23.35
N ASP A 669 44.04 71.04 -22.98
CA ASP A 669 44.24 69.62 -22.70
C ASP A 669 44.21 68.83 -24.00
N VAL A 670 45.24 68.00 -24.21
CA VAL A 670 45.44 67.29 -25.47
C VAL A 670 44.48 66.10 -25.58
N VAL A 671 43.57 66.18 -26.56
CA VAL A 671 42.63 65.12 -26.96
C VAL A 671 43.37 64.03 -27.77
N GLY A 672 44.36 64.44 -28.58
CA GLY A 672 45.21 63.57 -29.38
C GLY A 672 45.28 63.96 -30.87
N PRO A 673 46.05 63.23 -31.70
CA PRO A 673 46.20 63.54 -33.12
C PRO A 673 44.94 63.22 -33.93
N VAL A 674 44.69 64.00 -34.99
CA VAL A 674 43.55 63.82 -35.91
C VAL A 674 43.94 62.97 -37.11
N GLY A 675 43.15 61.93 -37.39
CA GLY A 675 43.33 61.01 -38.52
C GLY A 675 43.10 61.68 -39.88
N VAL A 676 43.73 61.10 -40.93
CA VAL A 676 43.67 61.65 -42.29
C VAL A 676 43.56 60.53 -43.30
N THR A 677 42.58 60.64 -44.18
CA THR A 677 42.45 59.74 -45.32
C THR A 677 42.57 60.53 -46.63
N ALA A 678 43.31 59.98 -47.59
CA ALA A 678 43.38 60.55 -48.93
C ALA A 678 42.11 60.19 -49.72
N GLY A 679 41.36 61.18 -50.21
CA GLY A 679 40.07 60.95 -50.85
C GLY A 679 39.06 62.08 -50.65
N PRO A 680 37.75 61.82 -50.84
CA PRO A 680 36.70 62.77 -50.47
C PRO A 680 36.69 62.99 -48.95
N PHE A 681 35.93 64.00 -48.51
CA PHE A 681 35.69 64.20 -47.09
C PHE A 681 35.04 62.98 -46.45
N VAL A 682 35.62 62.54 -45.34
CA VAL A 682 35.14 61.41 -44.54
C VAL A 682 35.21 61.76 -43.08
N TRP A 683 34.25 61.26 -42.29
CA TRP A 683 34.36 61.35 -40.84
C TRP A 683 35.57 60.57 -40.35
N GLN A 684 36.36 61.21 -39.51
CA GLN A 684 37.42 60.56 -38.77
C GLN A 684 36.98 60.56 -37.31
N ASP A 685 36.72 59.36 -36.81
CA ASP A 685 36.59 59.09 -35.38
C ASP A 685 37.98 58.93 -34.76
N ARG A 686 38.06 59.17 -33.46
CA ARG A 686 39.13 58.66 -32.62
C ARG A 686 38.57 57.64 -31.63
N ASP A 687 38.29 56.42 -32.13
CA ASP A 687 38.04 55.24 -31.28
C ASP A 687 38.77 53.94 -31.70
N SER A 688 39.77 53.97 -32.60
CA SER A 688 40.56 52.73 -32.81
C SER A 688 42.04 52.84 -33.16
N ASP A 689 42.59 53.99 -33.54
CA ASP A 689 43.95 54.04 -34.14
C ASP A 689 44.99 54.97 -33.50
N PHE A 690 44.68 55.65 -32.39
CA PHE A 690 45.63 56.62 -31.79
C PHE A 690 45.80 56.44 -30.27
N SER A 691 47.04 56.16 -29.84
CA SER A 691 47.42 56.07 -28.42
C SER A 691 48.11 57.36 -27.97
N GLY A 692 47.48 58.11 -27.04
CA GLY A 692 48.07 59.29 -26.40
C GLY A 692 47.04 60.32 -25.94
N TRP A 693 46.23 59.99 -24.93
CA TRP A 693 45.38 60.96 -24.23
C TRP A 693 46.12 61.57 -23.04
N GLU A 694 46.04 62.90 -22.87
CA GLU A 694 46.44 63.61 -21.64
C GLU A 694 45.30 64.46 -21.03
N ILE A 695 44.03 64.28 -21.40
CA ILE A 695 42.91 64.88 -20.64
C ILE A 695 42.71 64.07 -19.36
N GLN A 696 42.71 64.75 -18.20
CA GLN A 696 42.64 64.10 -16.88
C GLN A 696 41.33 64.32 -16.13
N ASP A 697 40.53 65.30 -16.57
CA ASP A 697 39.32 65.75 -15.88
C ASP A 697 38.11 65.73 -16.83
N ASP A 698 36.91 65.62 -16.25
CA ASP A 698 35.63 65.67 -16.98
C ASP A 698 35.42 67.05 -17.62
N LEU A 699 34.65 67.11 -18.70
CA LEU A 699 34.25 68.39 -19.31
C LEU A 699 33.08 68.96 -18.50
N GLU A 700 33.37 69.89 -17.59
CA GLU A 700 32.36 70.59 -16.79
C GLU A 700 31.47 71.52 -17.64
N PRO A 701 30.28 71.92 -17.18
CA PRO A 701 29.48 72.95 -17.86
C PRO A 701 30.23 74.29 -17.99
N GLY A 702 30.20 74.90 -19.17
CA GLY A 702 30.86 76.18 -19.45
C GLY A 702 31.25 76.36 -20.92
N VAL A 703 31.95 77.46 -21.20
CA VAL A 703 32.50 77.73 -22.54
C VAL A 703 33.88 77.11 -22.66
N HIS A 704 34.05 76.25 -23.67
CA HIS A 704 35.28 75.55 -24.00
C HIS A 704 35.75 75.92 -25.41
N THR A 705 37.02 75.68 -25.70
CA THR A 705 37.61 75.89 -27.03
C THR A 705 38.21 74.59 -27.56
N LEU A 706 37.68 74.06 -28.67
CA LEU A 706 38.36 73.05 -29.48
C LEU A 706 39.43 73.74 -30.31
N ARG A 707 40.66 73.23 -30.27
CA ARG A 707 41.80 73.70 -31.07
C ARG A 707 42.38 72.55 -31.88
N LEU A 708 42.49 72.73 -33.19
CA LEU A 708 43.26 71.86 -34.09
C LEU A 708 44.55 72.59 -34.51
N GLU A 709 45.71 72.06 -34.13
CA GLU A 709 47.02 72.71 -34.35
C GLU A 709 48.00 71.81 -35.10
N VAL A 710 48.78 72.40 -36.01
CA VAL A 710 49.93 71.74 -36.65
C VAL A 710 51.07 71.63 -35.64
N VAL A 711 51.37 70.42 -35.16
CA VAL A 711 52.43 70.16 -34.17
C VAL A 711 53.72 69.60 -34.79
N ASP A 712 53.61 68.93 -35.94
CA ASP A 712 54.75 68.54 -36.77
C ASP A 712 54.50 68.86 -38.25
N ALA A 713 55.52 69.40 -38.92
CA ALA A 713 55.51 69.73 -40.34
C ALA A 713 56.75 69.09 -40.99
N PRO A 714 56.64 67.85 -41.52
CA PRO A 714 57.80 67.03 -41.88
C PRO A 714 58.62 67.57 -43.06
N SER A 715 58.08 68.50 -43.85
CA SER A 715 58.84 69.25 -44.87
C SER A 715 58.19 70.59 -45.23
N SER A 716 58.94 71.51 -45.84
CA SER A 716 58.42 72.79 -46.34
C SER A 716 57.49 72.65 -47.57
N ASP A 717 57.36 71.44 -48.10
CA ASP A 717 56.51 71.08 -49.24
C ASP A 717 55.36 70.15 -48.82
N ALA A 718 55.10 70.00 -47.50
CA ALA A 718 54.00 69.19 -46.98
C ALA A 718 52.64 69.81 -47.33
N ASP A 719 51.66 68.96 -47.65
CA ASP A 719 50.33 69.42 -48.08
C ASP A 719 49.55 70.04 -46.93
N ALA A 720 48.75 71.05 -47.29
CA ALA A 720 47.85 71.70 -46.35
C ALA A 720 46.71 70.76 -45.93
N PHE A 721 46.27 70.87 -44.68
CA PHE A 721 45.27 69.98 -44.10
C PHE A 721 43.87 70.58 -44.19
N THR A 722 42.88 69.84 -44.69
CA THR A 722 41.52 70.35 -44.91
C THR A 722 40.50 69.72 -43.96
N PHE A 723 39.73 70.56 -43.26
CA PHE A 723 38.66 70.21 -42.33
C PHE A 723 37.35 70.78 -42.84
N ASP A 724 36.33 69.95 -42.89
CA ASP A 724 34.99 70.29 -43.35
C ASP A 724 34.04 70.58 -42.19
N VAL A 725 34.00 69.70 -41.19
CA VAL A 725 33.12 69.82 -40.02
C VAL A 725 33.86 69.31 -38.80
N VAL A 726 33.70 69.98 -37.66
CA VAL A 726 34.14 69.52 -36.34
C VAL A 726 32.92 69.26 -35.47
N ALA A 727 32.94 68.20 -34.66
CA ALA A 727 31.87 67.86 -33.74
C ALA A 727 32.44 67.25 -32.45
N PRO A 728 32.79 68.09 -31.45
CA PRO A 728 32.84 67.64 -30.07
C PRO A 728 31.44 67.18 -29.65
N LEU A 729 31.33 66.04 -28.98
CA LEU A 729 30.05 65.48 -28.54
C LEU A 729 30.18 64.58 -27.31
N ASP A 730 29.04 64.34 -26.68
CA ASP A 730 28.86 63.40 -25.57
C ASP A 730 28.58 61.99 -26.09
N GLY A 731 29.54 61.08 -25.88
CA GLY A 731 29.54 59.68 -26.35
C GLY A 731 28.50 58.78 -25.70
N ARG A 732 27.84 59.23 -24.62
CA ARG A 732 26.69 58.52 -24.03
C ARG A 732 25.49 58.43 -24.99
N PHE A 733 25.47 59.26 -26.05
CA PHE A 733 24.36 59.33 -26.99
C PHE A 733 24.65 58.70 -28.37
N SER A 734 23.55 58.29 -29.00
CA SER A 734 23.40 58.00 -30.44
C SER A 734 23.85 59.15 -31.37
N TYR A 735 24.57 58.98 -32.49
CA TYR A 735 24.67 60.06 -33.53
C TYR A 735 24.67 59.50 -34.95
N SER A 736 24.13 60.28 -35.88
CA SER A 736 24.27 60.04 -37.33
C SER A 736 25.53 60.73 -37.86
N LEU A 737 26.38 59.98 -38.57
CA LEU A 737 27.62 60.47 -39.17
C LEU A 737 27.58 60.26 -40.69
N PRO A 738 26.72 61.00 -41.43
CA PRO A 738 26.58 60.80 -42.87
C PRO A 738 27.82 61.31 -43.60
N ASP A 739 28.31 60.55 -44.59
CA ASP A 739 29.36 61.03 -45.50
C ASP A 739 28.78 61.78 -46.73
N ASP A 740 27.50 61.57 -47.04
CA ASP A 740 26.82 62.16 -48.19
C ASP A 740 26.13 63.49 -47.81
N LEU A 741 26.30 64.50 -48.66
CA LEU A 741 25.58 65.77 -48.54
C LEU A 741 24.16 65.64 -49.11
N VAL A 742 23.18 66.15 -48.37
CA VAL A 742 21.81 66.33 -48.82
C VAL A 742 21.52 67.82 -48.90
N ASP A 743 21.15 68.29 -50.09
CA ASP A 743 21.01 69.73 -50.41
C ASP A 743 22.24 70.60 -50.08
N GLY A 744 23.42 69.98 -50.00
CA GLY A 744 24.70 70.66 -49.76
C GLY A 744 25.18 70.65 -48.30
N TYR A 745 24.44 70.02 -47.39
CA TYR A 745 24.75 69.94 -45.96
C TYR A 745 24.61 68.50 -45.44
N LEU A 746 25.10 68.23 -44.23
CA LEU A 746 25.05 66.91 -43.59
C LEU A 746 23.85 66.81 -42.64
N ASP A 747 23.14 65.69 -42.65
CA ASP A 747 21.98 65.49 -41.76
C ASP A 747 22.38 65.45 -40.26
N GLY A 748 23.59 65.00 -39.93
CA GLY A 748 24.14 64.93 -38.56
C GLY A 748 25.66 65.20 -38.53
N PRO A 749 26.32 65.17 -37.35
CA PRO A 749 25.76 64.81 -36.03
C PRO A 749 24.76 65.82 -35.49
N GLU A 750 23.62 65.32 -35.01
CA GLU A 750 22.51 66.09 -34.46
C GLU A 750 22.88 66.77 -33.14
N HIS A 751 22.41 67.99 -32.89
CA HIS A 751 22.71 68.74 -31.66
C HIS A 751 22.04 68.13 -30.42
N TYR A 752 20.82 67.64 -30.57
CA TYR A 752 19.98 67.10 -29.50
C TYR A 752 19.65 65.64 -29.78
N ARG A 753 19.63 64.82 -28.73
CA ARG A 753 19.40 63.37 -28.78
C ARG A 753 18.39 62.94 -27.70
N PRO A 754 17.77 61.75 -27.81
CA PRO A 754 16.72 61.33 -26.88
C PRO A 754 17.19 61.29 -25.42
N VAL A 755 16.48 62.00 -24.54
CA VAL A 755 16.65 61.97 -23.08
C VAL A 755 15.34 61.52 -22.46
N THR A 756 15.39 60.54 -21.55
CA THR A 756 14.21 60.04 -20.82
C THR A 756 14.21 60.56 -19.39
N LEU A 757 13.10 61.14 -18.96
CA LEU A 757 12.90 61.71 -17.63
C LEU A 757 11.72 61.00 -16.97
N GLU A 758 11.93 60.52 -15.75
CA GLU A 758 10.90 59.88 -14.94
C GLU A 758 10.34 60.88 -13.93
N ALA A 759 9.01 60.96 -13.84
CA ALA A 759 8.31 61.79 -12.88
C ALA A 759 8.36 61.17 -11.47
N GLU A 760 8.24 62.00 -10.44
CA GLU A 760 8.16 61.57 -9.05
C GLU A 760 6.99 60.59 -8.83
N PRO A 761 7.19 59.49 -8.09
CA PRO A 761 6.15 58.50 -7.86
C PRO A 761 4.98 59.03 -7.02
N PHE A 762 3.77 58.53 -7.30
CA PHE A 762 2.60 58.72 -6.45
C PHE A 762 2.10 57.37 -5.93
N SER A 763 2.05 57.19 -4.60
CA SER A 763 1.58 55.96 -3.96
C SER A 763 0.20 56.14 -3.33
N GLN A 764 -0.61 55.08 -3.37
CA GLN A 764 -1.94 55.04 -2.78
C GLN A 764 -2.25 53.66 -2.18
N SER A 765 -3.52 53.41 -1.81
CA SER A 765 -3.93 52.14 -1.16
C SER A 765 -4.72 51.19 -2.06
N PHE A 766 -5.12 51.63 -3.26
CA PHE A 766 -5.87 50.80 -4.22
C PHE A 766 -4.98 50.41 -5.40
N ASN A 767 -5.29 49.27 -6.01
CA ASN A 767 -4.59 48.82 -7.20
C ASN A 767 -4.91 49.70 -8.39
N ILE A 768 -3.88 50.09 -9.14
CA ILE A 768 -3.96 50.97 -10.31
C ILE A 768 -4.13 50.11 -11.55
N VAL A 769 -5.27 50.22 -12.22
CA VAL A 769 -5.63 49.39 -13.38
C VAL A 769 -5.41 50.11 -14.71
N GLU A 770 -5.40 51.44 -14.70
CA GLU A 770 -5.15 52.25 -15.90
C GLU A 770 -4.50 53.57 -15.50
N ALA A 771 -3.67 54.13 -16.36
CA ALA A 771 -3.17 55.50 -16.24
C ALA A 771 -3.21 56.24 -17.58
N ASP A 772 -3.77 57.44 -17.60
CA ASP A 772 -3.79 58.33 -18.75
C ASP A 772 -2.79 59.47 -18.55
N ILE A 773 -1.93 59.69 -19.54
CA ILE A 773 -0.99 60.81 -19.58
C ILE A 773 -1.42 61.76 -20.70
N ASP A 774 -1.55 63.04 -20.41
CA ASP A 774 -1.70 64.13 -21.38
C ASP A 774 -0.55 65.14 -21.19
N ALA A 775 0.14 65.47 -22.27
CA ALA A 775 1.37 66.26 -22.25
C ALA A 775 1.42 67.29 -23.40
N ASP A 776 1.70 68.55 -23.05
CA ASP A 776 1.86 69.62 -24.04
C ASP A 776 3.31 69.71 -24.53
N LEU A 777 3.55 69.23 -25.75
CA LEU A 777 4.86 69.14 -26.40
C LEU A 777 4.97 70.08 -27.61
N THR A 778 6.13 70.71 -27.82
CA THR A 778 6.34 71.62 -28.97
C THR A 778 6.33 70.95 -30.34
N ASN A 779 6.65 69.66 -30.41
CA ASN A 779 6.55 68.87 -31.63
C ASN A 779 6.30 67.41 -31.28
N THR A 780 5.50 66.74 -32.12
CA THR A 780 5.20 65.31 -31.95
C THR A 780 5.62 64.42 -33.12
N ASP A 781 6.45 64.90 -34.03
CA ASP A 781 6.70 64.24 -35.32
C ASP A 781 7.92 63.28 -35.29
N ASN A 782 8.76 63.32 -34.25
CA ASN A 782 9.96 62.48 -34.18
C ASN A 782 10.53 62.31 -32.75
N GLY A 783 10.74 61.06 -32.32
CA GLY A 783 11.64 60.70 -31.22
C GLY A 783 11.06 60.77 -29.80
N GLN A 784 9.90 61.38 -29.59
CA GLN A 784 9.31 61.49 -28.25
C GLN A 784 8.45 60.28 -27.86
N ARG A 785 8.41 60.00 -26.56
CA ARG A 785 7.65 58.87 -25.99
C ARG A 785 7.00 59.25 -24.65
N LEU A 786 5.82 58.69 -24.37
CA LEU A 786 5.12 58.83 -23.08
C LEU A 786 4.76 57.46 -22.53
N GLN A 787 5.08 57.17 -21.27
CA GLN A 787 4.78 55.87 -20.66
C GLN A 787 4.50 56.02 -19.17
N ALA A 788 3.80 55.05 -18.58
CA ALA A 788 3.56 54.92 -17.15
C ALA A 788 3.91 53.51 -16.64
N SER A 789 4.18 53.38 -15.34
CA SER A 789 4.48 52.13 -14.65
C SER A 789 3.76 52.09 -13.31
N ASN A 790 3.04 50.98 -13.03
CA ASN A 790 2.38 50.75 -11.74
C ASN A 790 3.15 49.79 -10.81
N ASP A 791 4.29 49.25 -11.26
CA ASP A 791 5.06 48.18 -10.59
C ASP A 791 6.47 48.64 -10.20
N GLY A 792 6.60 49.91 -9.79
CA GLY A 792 7.87 50.47 -9.30
C GLY A 792 8.92 50.75 -10.38
N GLY A 793 8.53 50.74 -11.67
CA GLY A 793 9.40 51.02 -12.81
C GLY A 793 9.92 49.78 -13.53
N ASP A 794 9.47 48.58 -13.17
CA ASP A 794 9.88 47.33 -13.82
C ASP A 794 9.24 47.19 -15.22
N THR A 795 7.96 47.57 -15.35
CA THR A 795 7.20 47.54 -16.61
C THR A 795 6.69 48.93 -16.96
N TRP A 796 6.93 49.36 -18.21
CA TRP A 796 6.48 50.65 -18.73
C TRP A 796 5.53 50.47 -19.90
N LEU A 797 4.33 51.04 -19.80
CA LEU A 797 3.24 50.94 -20.76
C LEU A 797 2.77 52.33 -21.24
N PRO A 798 2.20 52.44 -22.46
CA PRO A 798 2.20 51.41 -23.49
C PRO A 798 3.63 51.19 -24.03
N ASN A 799 3.87 50.01 -24.60
CA ASN A 799 5.14 49.66 -25.26
C ASN A 799 4.84 48.86 -26.53
N ASP A 800 3.86 49.34 -27.29
CA ASP A 800 3.31 48.73 -28.49
C ASP A 800 3.44 49.62 -29.74
N GLY A 801 4.11 50.77 -29.58
CA GLY A 801 4.31 51.81 -30.59
C GLY A 801 3.28 52.94 -30.50
N THR A 802 2.23 52.83 -29.68
CA THR A 802 1.29 53.95 -29.44
C THR A 802 1.89 55.03 -28.55
N GLU A 803 2.92 54.68 -27.78
CA GLU A 803 3.68 55.63 -26.97
C GLU A 803 4.56 56.57 -27.81
N GLU A 804 4.88 56.19 -29.04
CA GLU A 804 5.79 56.95 -29.89
C GLU A 804 5.06 58.09 -30.59
N ASN A 805 5.73 59.22 -30.70
CA ASN A 805 5.28 60.32 -31.56
C ASN A 805 3.87 60.87 -31.20
N THR A 806 3.50 60.84 -29.91
CA THR A 806 2.20 61.29 -29.38
C THR A 806 2.33 62.37 -28.29
N ALA A 807 1.21 63.02 -27.97
CA ALA A 807 1.04 63.94 -26.84
C ALA A 807 0.20 63.34 -25.70
N ALA A 808 -0.46 62.20 -25.94
CA ALA A 808 -1.23 61.51 -24.92
C ALA A 808 -1.17 59.98 -25.10
N VAL A 809 -1.23 59.25 -23.99
CA VAL A 809 -1.24 57.78 -23.94
C VAL A 809 -2.14 57.27 -22.83
N THR A 810 -2.65 56.06 -23.02
CA THR A 810 -3.31 55.27 -21.97
C THR A 810 -2.46 54.03 -21.71
N ALA A 811 -2.03 53.85 -20.47
CA ALA A 811 -1.37 52.67 -19.95
C ALA A 811 -2.40 51.75 -19.29
N ASP A 812 -2.86 50.72 -20.01
CA ASP A 812 -3.83 49.73 -19.53
C ASP A 812 -3.09 48.59 -18.78
N PHE A 813 -2.96 48.74 -17.46
CA PHE A 813 -2.29 47.77 -16.59
C PHE A 813 -3.13 46.52 -16.37
N ALA A 814 -4.47 46.64 -16.36
CA ALA A 814 -5.37 45.50 -16.26
C ALA A 814 -5.21 44.55 -17.46
N ALA A 815 -5.09 45.07 -18.68
CA ALA A 815 -4.84 44.27 -19.87
C ALA A 815 -3.42 43.66 -19.90
N ALA A 816 -2.46 44.29 -19.24
CA ALA A 816 -1.08 43.81 -19.13
C ALA A 816 -0.87 42.85 -17.95
N GLU A 817 -1.89 42.64 -17.11
CA GLU A 817 -1.81 41.86 -15.86
C GLU A 817 -0.69 42.34 -14.92
N THR A 818 -0.46 43.66 -14.86
CA THR A 818 0.47 44.28 -13.90
C THR A 818 -0.30 44.94 -12.77
N PHE A 819 0.19 44.78 -11.55
CA PHE A 819 -0.50 45.21 -10.34
C PHE A 819 0.43 46.06 -9.49
N GLY A 820 -0.14 47.07 -8.85
CA GLY A 820 0.59 47.89 -7.92
C GLY A 820 -0.17 49.13 -7.50
N SER A 821 0.29 49.69 -6.39
CA SER A 821 -0.34 50.81 -5.71
C SER A 821 0.43 52.13 -5.88
N GLU A 822 1.55 52.10 -6.60
CA GLU A 822 2.39 53.26 -6.92
C GLU A 822 2.45 53.49 -8.43
N ILE A 823 2.19 54.71 -8.89
CA ILE A 823 2.27 55.09 -10.31
C ILE A 823 3.45 56.03 -10.56
N ARG A 824 4.14 55.80 -11.67
CA ARG A 824 5.20 56.66 -12.20
C ARG A 824 4.96 56.93 -13.68
N GLY A 825 5.05 58.18 -14.08
CA GLY A 825 5.07 58.58 -15.49
C GLY A 825 6.49 58.82 -15.98
N ARG A 826 6.73 58.69 -17.28
CA ARG A 826 7.98 59.13 -17.93
C ARG A 826 7.75 59.71 -19.31
N VAL A 827 8.64 60.63 -19.67
CA VAL A 827 8.70 61.27 -20.99
C VAL A 827 10.08 61.07 -21.60
N THR A 828 10.14 60.74 -22.90
CA THR A 828 11.36 60.85 -23.71
C THR A 828 11.24 62.07 -24.61
N LEU A 829 12.22 62.97 -24.58
CA LEU A 829 12.31 64.15 -25.45
C LEU A 829 13.53 64.06 -26.36
N ASP A 830 13.42 64.47 -27.62
CA ASP A 830 14.48 64.40 -28.63
C ASP A 830 14.71 65.75 -29.35
N GLY A 831 15.67 65.80 -30.26
CA GLY A 831 15.82 66.87 -31.23
C GLY A 831 14.81 66.80 -32.38
N TYR A 832 14.36 67.96 -32.87
CA TYR A 832 13.43 68.06 -34.00
C TYR A 832 13.78 69.21 -34.95
N GLU A 833 13.04 69.30 -36.06
CA GLU A 833 13.18 70.36 -37.05
C GLU A 833 11.94 71.25 -37.14
N PRO A 834 11.85 72.37 -36.37
CA PRO A 834 10.64 73.19 -36.33
C PRO A 834 10.20 73.79 -37.67
N ASN A 835 11.10 73.87 -38.65
CA ASN A 835 10.81 74.36 -40.00
C ASN A 835 11.19 73.34 -41.10
N GLY A 836 11.33 72.06 -40.73
CA GLY A 836 11.94 71.02 -41.56
C GLY A 836 13.47 71.17 -41.65
N PRO A 837 14.16 70.27 -42.40
CA PRO A 837 15.61 70.24 -42.45
C PRO A 837 16.21 71.60 -42.84
N ARG A 838 17.22 72.08 -42.10
CA ARG A 838 17.83 73.40 -42.34
C ARG A 838 18.89 73.37 -43.45
N ASP A 839 19.17 74.53 -44.05
CA ASP A 839 20.28 74.76 -44.99
C ASP A 839 21.60 75.04 -44.20
N ALA A 840 21.93 74.17 -43.25
CA ALA A 840 23.14 74.20 -42.43
C ALA A 840 23.41 72.80 -41.83
N THR A 841 24.65 72.49 -41.49
CA THR A 841 25.00 71.22 -40.81
C THR A 841 24.96 71.38 -39.28
N PRO A 842 24.34 70.45 -38.53
CA PRO A 842 23.48 69.35 -38.98
C PRO A 842 22.14 69.84 -39.51
N ARG A 843 21.57 69.14 -40.50
CA ARG A 843 20.25 69.50 -41.04
C ARG A 843 19.10 69.04 -40.14
N LEU A 844 19.31 67.98 -39.35
CA LEU A 844 18.33 67.34 -38.46
C LEU A 844 18.73 67.50 -36.98
N GLY A 845 17.76 67.36 -36.08
CA GLY A 845 17.92 67.38 -34.63
C GLY A 845 18.62 68.63 -34.10
N TYR A 846 18.29 69.81 -34.66
CA TYR A 846 18.99 71.06 -34.39
C TYR A 846 18.27 71.99 -33.40
N GLU A 847 17.03 71.68 -33.01
CA GLU A 847 16.30 72.34 -31.92
C GLU A 847 15.75 71.27 -30.96
N PRO A 848 15.64 71.55 -29.65
CA PRO A 848 15.13 70.60 -28.67
C PRO A 848 13.60 70.61 -28.61
N GLN A 849 12.97 69.43 -28.49
CA GLN A 849 11.58 69.36 -28.06
C GLN A 849 11.44 69.85 -26.62
N THR A 850 10.29 70.43 -26.29
CA THR A 850 10.02 70.98 -24.96
C THR A 850 8.68 70.49 -24.45
N LEU A 851 8.64 70.00 -23.21
CA LEU A 851 7.42 69.70 -22.46
C LEU A 851 7.01 70.94 -21.66
N SER A 852 5.79 71.41 -21.85
CA SER A 852 5.27 72.65 -21.25
C SER A 852 4.10 72.46 -20.28
N ALA A 853 3.42 71.31 -20.34
CA ALA A 853 2.45 70.89 -19.32
C ALA A 853 2.38 69.35 -19.26
N TRP A 854 2.01 68.81 -18.10
CA TRP A 854 1.87 67.39 -17.83
C TRP A 854 0.66 67.12 -16.93
N GLU A 855 -0.18 66.17 -17.32
CA GLU A 855 -1.26 65.63 -16.50
C GLU A 855 -1.17 64.09 -16.51
N LEU A 856 -1.26 63.45 -15.34
CA LEU A 856 -1.42 62.01 -15.19
C LEU A 856 -2.65 61.72 -14.32
N GLN A 857 -3.59 60.97 -14.90
CA GLN A 857 -4.79 60.48 -14.24
C GLN A 857 -4.76 58.96 -14.12
N ILE A 858 -5.42 58.39 -13.11
CA ILE A 858 -5.46 56.94 -12.89
C ILE A 858 -6.87 56.42 -12.61
N THR A 859 -7.11 55.17 -13.02
CA THR A 859 -8.28 54.39 -12.62
C THR A 859 -7.85 53.28 -11.65
N THR A 860 -8.63 53.05 -10.59
CA THR A 860 -8.28 52.14 -9.50
C THR A 860 -9.39 51.13 -9.20
N ASN A 861 -9.05 49.97 -8.65
CA ASN A 861 -10.02 48.99 -8.18
C ASN A 861 -9.77 48.55 -6.73
N ALA A 862 -10.75 47.85 -6.14
CA ALA A 862 -10.72 47.43 -4.75
C ALA A 862 -9.75 46.26 -4.44
N LEU A 863 -9.02 45.78 -5.45
CA LEU A 863 -8.05 44.69 -5.29
C LEU A 863 -6.89 45.16 -4.41
N ARG A 864 -6.52 44.34 -3.43
CA ARG A 864 -5.37 44.61 -2.55
C ARG A 864 -4.11 44.00 -3.12
N VAL A 865 -3.10 44.83 -3.31
CA VAL A 865 -1.77 44.43 -3.75
C VAL A 865 -0.84 44.53 -2.56
N ILE A 866 -0.04 43.50 -2.36
CA ILE A 866 1.06 43.54 -1.40
C ILE A 866 2.28 43.96 -2.19
N ASP A 867 3.00 44.98 -1.72
CA ASP A 867 4.19 45.58 -2.35
C ASP A 867 5.43 45.38 -1.46
N ASP A 868 6.47 44.71 -2.00
CA ASP A 868 7.81 44.45 -1.40
C ASP A 868 7.80 44.11 0.11
N GLN A 869 7.05 43.08 0.49
CA GLN A 869 6.88 42.65 1.88
C GLN A 869 7.43 41.24 2.13
N THR A 870 8.07 41.03 3.28
CA THR A 870 8.51 39.70 3.74
C THR A 870 7.81 39.31 5.03
N PHE A 871 7.01 38.25 4.96
CA PHE A 871 6.32 37.63 6.08
C PHE A 871 7.20 36.56 6.73
N THR A 872 7.23 36.52 8.06
CA THR A 872 8.00 35.49 8.79
C THR A 872 7.20 34.95 9.96
N GLY A 873 7.19 33.63 10.14
CA GLY A 873 6.42 32.97 11.18
C GLY A 873 6.12 31.51 10.89
N SER A 874 5.26 30.90 11.69
CA SER A 874 4.61 29.63 11.34
C SER A 874 3.73 29.79 10.10
N PRO A 875 3.42 28.71 9.37
CA PRO A 875 2.52 28.79 8.22
C PRO A 875 1.17 29.45 8.53
N TYR A 876 0.65 29.26 9.74
CA TYR A 876 -0.53 29.97 10.23
C TYR A 876 -0.32 31.48 10.30
N GLU A 877 0.78 31.94 10.92
CA GLU A 877 1.06 33.38 11.09
C GLU A 877 1.29 34.08 9.75
N ILE A 878 1.92 33.40 8.79
CA ILE A 878 2.11 33.93 7.43
C ILE A 878 0.78 34.00 6.69
N ALA A 879 0.00 32.93 6.67
CA ALA A 879 -1.32 32.92 6.03
C ALA A 879 -2.26 33.96 6.65
N ASP A 880 -2.26 34.11 7.98
CA ASP A 880 -3.03 35.14 8.71
C ASP A 880 -2.59 36.55 8.33
N SER A 881 -1.28 36.80 8.22
CA SER A 881 -0.76 38.11 7.83
C SER A 881 -1.11 38.45 6.38
N ILE A 882 -0.91 37.50 5.44
CA ILE A 882 -1.28 37.70 4.03
C ILE A 882 -2.78 37.94 3.92
N ALA A 883 -3.61 37.13 4.59
CA ALA A 883 -5.06 37.28 4.54
C ALA A 883 -5.51 38.65 5.10
N ASP A 884 -4.95 39.10 6.23
CA ASP A 884 -5.26 40.41 6.82
C ASP A 884 -4.86 41.56 5.89
N ASP A 885 -3.64 41.53 5.33
CA ASP A 885 -3.14 42.55 4.39
C ASP A 885 -3.93 42.56 3.07
N SER A 886 -4.52 41.41 2.70
CA SER A 886 -5.29 41.23 1.45
C SER A 886 -6.80 41.42 1.61
N GLY A 887 -7.30 41.63 2.84
CA GLY A 887 -8.73 41.68 3.12
C GLY A 887 -9.46 40.33 2.96
N LEU A 888 -8.73 39.23 3.01
CA LEU A 888 -9.25 37.86 2.93
C LEU A 888 -9.51 37.29 4.32
N VAL A 889 -10.34 36.27 4.39
CA VAL A 889 -10.42 35.35 5.51
C VAL A 889 -10.17 33.94 5.01
N PHE A 890 -9.63 33.08 5.86
CA PHE A 890 -9.54 31.66 5.54
C PHE A 890 -10.29 30.80 6.54
N VAL A 891 -10.93 29.76 6.02
CA VAL A 891 -11.77 28.85 6.78
C VAL A 891 -11.35 27.41 6.49
N PRO A 892 -11.34 26.54 7.50
CA PRO A 892 -11.11 25.12 7.26
C PRO A 892 -12.35 24.50 6.59
N ASP A 893 -12.14 23.62 5.62
CA ASP A 893 -13.19 22.70 5.18
C ASP A 893 -13.02 21.37 5.92
N TYR A 894 -13.92 21.11 6.87
CA TYR A 894 -13.90 19.90 7.66
C TYR A 894 -14.44 18.67 6.92
N ARG A 895 -15.18 18.85 5.82
CA ARG A 895 -15.92 17.77 5.15
C ARG A 895 -15.10 17.04 4.09
N GLU A 896 -13.98 17.62 3.69
CA GLU A 896 -13.00 16.99 2.80
C GLU A 896 -12.23 15.86 3.50
N ASP A 897 -11.87 14.83 2.74
CA ASP A 897 -11.12 13.67 3.24
C ASP A 897 -9.72 14.08 3.76
N GLY A 898 -9.15 15.16 3.20
CA GLY A 898 -7.83 15.74 3.52
C GLY A 898 -7.88 16.97 4.41
N LEU A 899 -6.71 17.55 4.70
CA LEU A 899 -6.64 18.90 5.26
C LEU A 899 -7.04 19.88 4.16
N ALA A 900 -8.08 20.66 4.37
CA ALA A 900 -8.57 21.58 3.36
C ALA A 900 -8.89 22.94 3.96
N LEU A 901 -8.65 23.99 3.17
CA LEU A 901 -8.82 25.38 3.56
C LEU A 901 -9.33 26.16 2.36
N LYS A 902 -10.29 27.05 2.60
CA LYS A 902 -10.77 28.00 1.60
C LYS A 902 -10.43 29.41 2.05
N ALA A 903 -9.91 30.25 1.16
CA ALA A 903 -9.62 31.66 1.43
C ALA A 903 -10.39 32.54 0.44
N PHE A 904 -11.06 33.58 0.95
CA PHE A 904 -11.93 34.46 0.16
C PHE A 904 -12.19 35.77 0.90
N ALA A 905 -12.63 36.81 0.18
CA ALA A 905 -13.03 38.05 0.83
C ALA A 905 -14.37 37.89 1.56
N PRO A 906 -14.54 38.45 2.77
CA PRO A 906 -15.79 38.35 3.52
C PRO A 906 -17.01 38.81 2.73
N GLY A 907 -17.96 37.89 2.49
CA GLY A 907 -19.19 38.17 1.75
C GLY A 907 -19.24 37.60 0.34
N ASP A 908 -18.10 37.22 -0.25
CA ASP A 908 -18.05 36.70 -1.63
C ASP A 908 -18.59 35.26 -1.71
N GLU A 909 -18.45 34.50 -0.63
CA GLU A 909 -18.94 33.13 -0.52
C GLU A 909 -20.25 33.08 0.27
N VAL A 910 -21.36 32.84 -0.44
CA VAL A 910 -22.70 32.73 0.12
C VAL A 910 -23.13 31.28 0.21
N LEU A 911 -23.52 30.83 1.40
CA LEU A 911 -24.08 29.50 1.65
C LEU A 911 -25.57 29.59 1.97
N ASP A 912 -26.34 28.67 1.36
CA ASP A 912 -27.76 28.49 1.65
C ASP A 912 -27.95 27.41 2.72
N VAL A 913 -28.67 27.75 3.77
CA VAL A 913 -28.86 26.93 4.98
C VAL A 913 -30.31 27.01 5.40
N ASP A 914 -30.97 25.86 5.52
CA ASP A 914 -32.35 25.80 6.03
C ASP A 914 -32.33 25.94 7.56
N TRP A 915 -32.69 27.12 8.06
CA TRP A 915 -32.61 27.44 9.47
C TRP A 915 -33.83 26.97 10.26
N THR A 916 -33.59 26.25 11.35
CA THR A 916 -34.60 26.10 12.42
C THR A 916 -34.27 27.07 13.55
N VAL A 917 -34.83 28.28 13.46
CA VAL A 917 -34.54 29.41 14.38
C VAL A 917 -35.24 29.24 15.71
N GLU A 918 -34.49 29.31 16.81
CA GLU A 918 -35.01 29.35 18.17
C GLU A 918 -35.18 30.78 18.69
N ASN A 919 -34.21 31.66 18.40
CA ASN A 919 -34.22 33.06 18.79
C ASN A 919 -33.43 33.91 17.80
N ALA A 920 -33.84 35.17 17.57
CA ALA A 920 -33.17 36.11 16.70
C ALA A 920 -33.24 37.53 17.29
N ASP A 921 -32.14 38.28 17.21
CA ASP A 921 -32.04 39.68 17.65
C ASP A 921 -31.28 40.51 16.60
N PRO A 922 -31.90 40.80 15.43
CA PRO A 922 -31.28 41.59 14.38
C PRO A 922 -31.25 43.09 14.71
N VAL A 923 -30.18 43.75 14.33
CA VAL A 923 -29.90 45.17 14.57
C VAL A 923 -29.62 45.86 13.25
N ASP A 924 -30.39 46.91 12.93
CA ASP A 924 -30.14 47.81 11.81
C ASP A 924 -29.09 48.84 12.22
N THR A 925 -27.95 48.89 11.51
CA THR A 925 -26.85 49.82 11.81
C THR A 925 -26.76 51.00 10.84
N SER A 926 -27.80 51.27 10.05
CA SER A 926 -27.88 52.44 9.16
C SER A 926 -27.71 53.79 9.87
N GLU A 927 -27.71 53.81 11.21
CA GLU A 927 -27.37 54.98 12.03
C GLU A 927 -25.91 55.43 11.78
N GLY A 928 -25.75 56.49 10.97
CA GLY A 928 -24.46 57.09 10.64
C GLY A 928 -23.95 56.78 9.22
N TYR A 929 -24.78 56.18 8.36
CA TYR A 929 -24.54 56.06 6.92
C TYR A 929 -24.48 57.44 6.25
N TYR A 930 -23.53 57.60 5.33
CA TYR A 930 -23.43 58.72 4.41
C TYR A 930 -22.69 58.27 3.14
N ASN A 931 -22.98 58.91 2.02
CA ASN A 931 -22.38 58.64 0.71
C ASN A 931 -21.76 59.91 0.08
N GLU A 932 -21.54 60.92 0.91
CA GLU A 932 -20.78 62.13 0.62
C GLU A 932 -20.18 62.67 1.92
N ILE A 933 -18.93 63.11 1.93
CA ILE A 933 -18.31 63.78 3.08
C ILE A 933 -17.34 64.87 2.63
N THR A 934 -17.35 66.00 3.35
CA THR A 934 -16.37 67.08 3.19
C THR A 934 -15.42 67.13 4.38
N VAL A 935 -14.12 67.15 4.10
CA VAL A 935 -13.03 67.29 5.07
C VAL A 935 -12.35 68.64 4.88
N PHE A 936 -12.13 69.35 5.98
CA PHE A 936 -11.53 70.69 6.00
C PHE A 936 -10.13 70.67 6.61
N GLY A 937 -9.16 71.27 5.91
CA GLY A 937 -7.78 71.47 6.35
C GLY A 937 -7.56 72.79 7.11
N PRO A 938 -6.30 73.11 7.45
CA PRO A 938 -5.94 74.35 8.14
C PRO A 938 -6.37 75.59 7.35
N GLU A 939 -6.56 76.70 8.07
CA GLU A 939 -6.92 78.00 7.49
C GLU A 939 -5.63 78.74 7.12
N ASP A 940 -5.57 79.26 5.90
CA ASP A 940 -4.44 80.04 5.42
C ASP A 940 -4.41 81.46 6.06
N ASP A 941 -3.36 82.23 5.76
CA ASP A 941 -3.19 83.59 6.28
C ASP A 941 -4.26 84.59 5.79
N ASN A 942 -5.08 84.21 4.78
CA ASN A 942 -6.15 85.01 4.20
C ASN A 942 -7.55 84.64 4.72
N GLY A 943 -7.68 83.55 5.48
CA GLY A 943 -8.94 83.06 6.02
C GLY A 943 -9.67 82.06 5.10
N GLU A 944 -9.04 81.59 4.03
CA GLU A 944 -9.53 80.49 3.20
C GLU A 944 -9.01 79.15 3.75
N ARG A 945 -9.81 78.09 3.59
CA ARG A 945 -9.48 76.76 4.09
C ARG A 945 -9.35 75.82 2.92
N LEU A 946 -8.30 75.00 2.94
CA LEU A 946 -8.25 73.81 2.11
C LEU A 946 -9.44 72.91 2.47
N GLN A 947 -10.10 72.35 1.47
CA GLN A 947 -11.20 71.42 1.68
C GLN A 947 -11.23 70.39 0.55
N ALA A 948 -11.57 69.16 0.89
CA ALA A 948 -11.78 68.08 -0.07
C ALA A 948 -13.17 67.47 0.16
N THR A 949 -13.87 67.08 -0.90
CA THR A 949 -15.14 66.37 -0.81
C THR A 949 -15.02 65.05 -1.55
N ALA A 950 -15.43 63.97 -0.91
CA ALA A 950 -15.53 62.65 -1.50
C ALA A 950 -17.00 62.23 -1.56
N SER A 951 -17.43 61.69 -2.70
CA SER A 951 -18.80 61.20 -2.97
C SER A 951 -18.79 59.85 -3.67
N SER A 952 -19.79 59.00 -3.42
CA SER A 952 -19.97 57.73 -4.14
C SER A 952 -21.18 57.81 -5.06
N GLU A 953 -20.95 57.98 -6.37
CA GLU A 953 -22.04 58.11 -7.35
C GLU A 953 -22.96 56.89 -7.37
N THR A 954 -22.40 55.68 -7.33
CA THR A 954 -23.16 54.42 -7.26
C THR A 954 -24.15 54.39 -6.09
N GLU A 955 -23.71 54.84 -4.92
CA GLU A 955 -24.56 54.90 -3.72
C GLU A 955 -25.56 56.05 -3.77
N GLN A 956 -25.17 57.18 -4.36
CA GLN A 956 -26.07 58.30 -4.59
C GLN A 956 -27.18 57.95 -5.60
N ASP A 957 -26.88 57.13 -6.62
CA ASP A 957 -27.86 56.59 -7.55
C ASP A 957 -28.84 55.64 -6.85
N ARG A 958 -28.38 54.88 -5.86
CA ARG A 958 -29.19 53.92 -5.11
C ARG A 958 -30.14 54.58 -4.11
N VAL A 959 -29.64 55.51 -3.29
CA VAL A 959 -30.40 56.09 -2.15
C VAL A 959 -30.48 57.61 -2.11
N GLY A 960 -29.91 58.31 -3.09
CA GLY A 960 -29.78 59.77 -3.10
C GLY A 960 -28.64 60.27 -2.21
N VAL A 961 -28.31 61.56 -2.28
CA VAL A 961 -27.23 62.15 -1.48
C VAL A 961 -27.59 62.15 0.01
N VAL A 962 -26.70 61.56 0.82
CA VAL A 962 -26.72 61.54 2.27
C VAL A 962 -25.36 62.07 2.75
N GLU A 963 -25.33 63.33 3.16
CA GLU A 963 -24.12 64.00 3.63
C GLU A 963 -23.68 63.49 5.02
N GLY A 964 -22.40 63.20 5.15
CA GLY A 964 -21.71 62.83 6.37
C GLY A 964 -21.41 64.04 7.27
N PRO A 965 -20.95 63.79 8.51
CA PRO A 965 -20.50 64.86 9.38
C PRO A 965 -19.23 65.51 8.81
N ALA A 966 -19.19 66.84 8.74
CA ALA A 966 -17.99 67.57 8.36
C ALA A 966 -16.80 67.21 9.29
N GLU A 967 -15.67 66.83 8.72
CA GLU A 967 -14.45 66.49 9.46
C GLU A 967 -13.41 67.61 9.35
N PHE A 968 -12.65 67.83 10.43
CA PHE A 968 -11.62 68.86 10.50
C PHE A 968 -10.25 68.27 10.80
N ARG A 969 -9.30 68.46 9.88
CA ARG A 969 -7.95 67.87 9.90
C ARG A 969 -6.89 68.95 9.81
N PRO A 970 -6.49 69.55 10.95
CA PRO A 970 -5.47 70.60 10.97
C PRO A 970 -4.05 70.06 10.71
N ASP A 971 -3.90 68.73 10.61
CA ASP A 971 -2.66 68.00 10.38
C ASP A 971 -2.37 67.68 8.91
N ALA A 972 -3.35 67.88 8.02
CA ALA A 972 -3.17 67.75 6.57
C ALA A 972 -2.79 69.12 5.98
N GLU A 973 -1.58 69.23 5.47
CA GLU A 973 -1.01 70.48 4.95
C GLU A 973 -1.20 70.61 3.42
N THR A 974 -1.62 69.54 2.74
CA THR A 974 -1.88 69.52 1.29
C THR A 974 -3.33 69.13 0.95
N GLU A 975 -3.77 69.47 -0.26
CA GLU A 975 -5.09 69.09 -0.79
C GLU A 975 -5.20 67.57 -1.03
N ALA A 976 -4.15 66.94 -1.56
CA ALA A 976 -4.07 65.48 -1.75
C ALA A 976 -4.21 64.70 -0.42
N GLU A 977 -3.63 65.20 0.68
CA GLU A 977 -3.80 64.59 2.01
C GLU A 977 -5.26 64.67 2.49
N LEU A 978 -5.95 65.80 2.24
CA LEU A 978 -7.35 65.98 2.59
C LEU A 978 -8.28 65.08 1.77
N GLU A 979 -8.00 64.92 0.47
CA GLU A 979 -8.75 64.02 -0.40
C GLU A 979 -8.60 62.56 0.04
N SER A 980 -7.39 62.10 0.34
CA SER A 980 -7.15 60.77 0.90
C SER A 980 -7.95 60.51 2.18
N ILE A 981 -8.00 61.49 3.08
CA ILE A 981 -8.80 61.39 4.31
C ILE A 981 -10.31 61.37 4.01
N ALA A 982 -10.78 62.25 3.12
CA ALA A 982 -12.20 62.30 2.73
C ALA A 982 -12.66 60.98 2.12
N ARG A 983 -11.83 60.35 1.28
CA ARG A 983 -12.06 59.03 0.67
C ARG A 983 -12.19 57.92 1.73
N THR A 984 -11.25 57.90 2.68
CA THR A 984 -11.25 56.95 3.80
C THR A 984 -12.55 57.04 4.59
N GLN A 985 -12.98 58.27 4.91
CA GLN A 985 -14.22 58.50 5.65
C GLN A 985 -15.46 58.15 4.84
N LEU A 986 -15.53 58.52 3.56
CA LEU A 986 -16.64 58.15 2.68
C LEU A 986 -16.87 56.64 2.68
N ALA A 987 -15.79 55.88 2.54
CA ALA A 987 -15.85 54.43 2.55
C ALA A 987 -16.32 53.90 3.92
N GLU A 988 -15.88 54.47 5.04
CA GLU A 988 -16.46 54.17 6.36
C GLU A 988 -17.96 54.50 6.45
N GLY A 989 -18.39 55.63 5.88
CA GLY A 989 -19.79 56.05 5.82
C GLY A 989 -20.69 55.08 5.07
N VAL A 990 -20.29 54.70 3.85
CA VAL A 990 -21.04 53.77 2.99
C VAL A 990 -21.12 52.38 3.63
N SER A 991 -20.06 51.95 4.32
CA SER A 991 -20.00 50.64 4.97
C SER A 991 -21.06 50.39 6.06
N LYS A 992 -21.70 51.46 6.58
CA LYS A 992 -22.67 51.38 7.67
C LYS A 992 -24.08 50.94 7.25
N ASP A 993 -24.38 50.90 5.95
CA ASP A 993 -25.68 50.41 5.45
C ASP A 993 -25.76 48.87 5.47
N THR A 994 -26.00 48.32 6.66
CA THR A 994 -26.02 46.88 6.89
C THR A 994 -26.89 46.50 8.09
N VAL A 995 -27.34 45.23 8.11
CA VAL A 995 -28.00 44.60 9.27
C VAL A 995 -27.01 43.64 9.93
N THR A 996 -26.99 43.63 11.26
CA THR A 996 -26.12 42.78 12.11
C THR A 996 -26.99 42.06 13.14
N GLY A 997 -26.37 41.30 14.05
CA GLY A 997 -27.06 40.81 15.24
C GLY A 997 -26.86 39.32 15.48
N SER A 998 -27.59 38.79 16.46
CA SER A 998 -27.42 37.40 16.90
C SER A 998 -28.57 36.49 16.48
N LEU A 999 -28.26 35.22 16.23
CA LEU A 999 -29.21 34.16 15.88
C LEU A 999 -28.89 32.91 16.69
N THR A 1000 -29.90 32.25 17.25
CA THR A 1000 -29.78 30.93 17.87
C THR A 1000 -30.61 29.94 17.08
N ILE A 1001 -30.00 28.84 16.65
CA ILE A 1001 -30.65 27.79 15.85
C ILE A 1001 -30.52 26.43 16.54
N SER A 1002 -31.40 25.49 16.18
CA SER A 1002 -31.24 24.08 16.58
C SER A 1002 -30.00 23.45 15.92
N SER A 1003 -29.67 22.21 16.28
CA SER A 1003 -28.43 21.52 15.88
C SER A 1003 -28.18 21.42 14.36
N GLN A 1004 -27.53 22.44 13.81
CA GLN A 1004 -27.04 22.53 12.43
C GLN A 1004 -25.65 23.19 12.43
N PHE A 1005 -24.70 22.56 11.73
CA PHE A 1005 -23.35 23.09 11.61
C PHE A 1005 -23.29 24.22 10.60
N VAL A 1006 -22.74 25.35 11.02
CA VAL A 1006 -22.43 26.50 10.17
C VAL A 1006 -21.03 27.01 10.49
N GLN A 1007 -20.36 27.49 9.46
CA GLN A 1007 -18.96 27.92 9.52
C GLN A 1007 -18.91 29.45 9.45
N PRO A 1008 -18.29 30.14 10.43
CA PRO A 1008 -18.06 31.58 10.31
C PRO A 1008 -17.17 31.90 9.10
N GLY A 1009 -17.24 33.14 8.61
CA GLY A 1009 -16.51 33.64 7.44
C GLY A 1009 -17.39 33.72 6.20
N TYR A 1010 -18.23 32.71 6.00
CA TYR A 1010 -19.25 32.69 4.95
C TYR A 1010 -20.36 33.70 5.21
N ALA A 1011 -20.97 34.17 4.12
CA ALA A 1011 -22.24 34.89 4.16
C ALA A 1011 -23.41 33.92 4.07
N TYR A 1012 -24.50 34.25 4.77
CA TYR A 1012 -25.71 33.44 4.73
C TYR A 1012 -26.96 34.27 4.55
N GLU A 1013 -27.94 33.66 3.91
CA GLU A 1013 -29.28 34.19 3.76
C GLU A 1013 -30.11 33.96 5.02
N VAL A 1014 -30.43 35.02 5.78
CA VAL A 1014 -31.17 34.91 7.06
C VAL A 1014 -32.52 35.64 6.98
N ASP A 1015 -33.61 34.88 6.94
CA ASP A 1015 -34.98 35.42 6.80
C ASP A 1015 -35.40 36.38 7.92
N GLU A 1016 -34.92 36.19 9.14
CA GLU A 1016 -35.23 37.10 10.25
C GLU A 1016 -34.57 38.47 10.06
N PHE A 1017 -33.41 38.53 9.41
CA PHE A 1017 -32.63 39.76 9.19
C PHE A 1017 -33.14 40.50 7.96
N ARG A 1018 -33.56 39.77 6.91
CA ARG A 1018 -34.23 40.30 5.71
C ARG A 1018 -35.42 41.20 6.02
N LYS A 1019 -36.09 40.99 7.16
CA LYS A 1019 -37.24 41.81 7.58
C LYS A 1019 -36.85 43.26 7.89
N LEU A 1020 -35.58 43.53 8.20
CA LEU A 1020 -35.02 44.85 8.48
C LEU A 1020 -34.16 45.40 7.33
N ASP A 1021 -33.91 44.60 6.30
CA ASP A 1021 -33.02 44.95 5.19
C ASP A 1021 -33.83 45.20 3.91
N PRO A 1022 -33.82 46.42 3.35
CA PRO A 1022 -34.63 46.76 2.18
C PRO A 1022 -34.06 46.25 0.85
N ARG A 1023 -32.88 45.60 0.85
CA ARG A 1023 -32.17 45.15 -0.36
C ARG A 1023 -32.78 43.86 -0.94
N ASP A 1024 -32.57 43.64 -2.23
CA ASP A 1024 -32.97 42.40 -2.91
C ASP A 1024 -31.98 41.27 -2.59
N ASN A 1025 -32.48 40.22 -1.94
CA ASN A 1025 -31.74 39.01 -1.54
C ASN A 1025 -30.43 39.24 -0.74
N PRO A 1026 -30.48 39.91 0.42
CA PRO A 1026 -29.28 40.18 1.20
C PRO A 1026 -28.74 38.92 1.88
N ALA A 1027 -27.41 38.83 1.94
CA ALA A 1027 -26.66 37.85 2.71
C ALA A 1027 -25.81 38.55 3.78
N TYR A 1028 -25.63 37.89 4.92
CA TYR A 1028 -24.99 38.44 6.11
C TYR A 1028 -23.77 37.61 6.50
N VAL A 1029 -22.64 38.27 6.73
CA VAL A 1029 -21.38 37.59 7.07
C VAL A 1029 -21.43 37.08 8.51
N LEU A 1030 -21.27 35.78 8.68
CA LEU A 1030 -21.22 35.15 10.00
C LEU A 1030 -19.84 35.36 10.63
N LYS A 1031 -19.77 36.09 11.74
CA LYS A 1031 -18.51 36.39 12.43
C LYS A 1031 -18.05 35.24 13.31
N SER A 1032 -18.95 34.72 14.13
CA SER A 1032 -18.64 33.67 15.08
C SER A 1032 -19.80 32.72 15.25
N ALA A 1033 -19.48 31.44 15.43
CA ALA A 1033 -20.44 30.39 15.73
C ALA A 1033 -19.97 29.59 16.94
N THR A 1034 -20.89 29.23 17.82
CA THR A 1034 -20.61 28.37 18.97
C THR A 1034 -21.76 27.41 19.17
N PHE A 1035 -21.48 26.12 19.04
CA PHE A 1035 -22.42 25.08 19.40
C PHE A 1035 -22.26 24.77 20.88
N GLU A 1036 -23.34 24.91 21.65
CA GLU A 1036 -23.37 24.58 23.07
C GLU A 1036 -24.82 24.24 23.49
N TRP A 1037 -24.98 23.20 24.31
CA TRP A 1037 -26.27 22.81 24.92
C TRP A 1037 -27.37 22.42 23.91
N GLY A 1038 -26.97 21.82 22.79
CA GLY A 1038 -27.89 21.37 21.74
C GLY A 1038 -28.30 22.45 20.73
N THR A 1039 -27.78 23.66 20.90
CA THR A 1039 -28.09 24.82 20.05
C THR A 1039 -26.82 25.44 19.49
N MET A 1040 -26.92 26.09 18.34
CA MET A 1040 -25.83 26.87 17.76
C MET A 1040 -26.14 28.36 17.93
N SER A 1041 -25.26 29.08 18.62
CA SER A 1041 -25.31 30.54 18.79
C SER A 1041 -24.42 31.21 17.75
N LEU A 1042 -24.99 32.17 17.03
CA LEU A 1042 -24.40 32.82 15.87
C LEU A 1042 -24.40 34.34 16.09
N ASP A 1043 -23.30 34.98 15.72
CA ASP A 1043 -23.18 36.44 15.71
C ASP A 1043 -22.77 36.89 14.31
N PHE A 1044 -23.57 37.77 13.72
CA PHE A 1044 -23.38 38.28 12.37
C PHE A 1044 -22.82 39.70 12.42
N GLU A 1045 -21.77 39.92 11.63
CA GLU A 1045 -21.20 41.25 11.45
C GLU A 1045 -21.99 42.05 10.41
N GLY A 1046 -21.92 43.37 10.54
CA GLY A 1046 -22.28 44.25 9.42
C GLY A 1046 -21.24 44.16 8.32
N ARG A 1047 -21.52 44.75 7.14
CA ARG A 1047 -20.55 45.01 6.06
C ARG A 1047 -19.39 45.92 6.48
N GLN A 1048 -18.67 45.58 7.55
CA GLN A 1048 -17.39 46.17 7.92
C GLN A 1048 -16.24 45.67 7.05
N SER A 1049 -16.46 44.94 5.93
CA SER A 1049 -15.36 44.53 5.05
C SER A 1049 -14.59 45.74 4.53
N LEU A 1050 -15.28 46.84 4.23
CA LEU A 1050 -14.66 48.11 3.83
C LEU A 1050 -13.91 48.78 5.00
N ALA A 1051 -14.49 48.79 6.22
CA ALA A 1051 -13.87 49.37 7.42
C ALA A 1051 -12.74 48.50 8.04
N ARG A 1052 -12.63 47.22 7.67
CA ARG A 1052 -11.49 46.34 7.98
C ARG A 1052 -10.37 46.58 6.96
N ALA A 1053 -10.73 46.68 5.68
CA ALA A 1053 -9.84 47.12 4.61
C ALA A 1053 -9.30 48.55 4.82
N ILE A 1054 -9.99 49.39 5.63
CA ILE A 1054 -9.53 50.73 6.03
C ILE A 1054 -8.76 50.74 7.35
N ARG A 1055 -9.00 49.79 8.28
CA ARG A 1055 -8.29 49.77 9.56
C ARG A 1055 -6.81 49.35 9.45
N SER A 1056 -6.40 48.66 8.38
CA SER A 1056 -4.97 48.44 8.12
C SER A 1056 -4.27 49.67 7.52
N ILE A 1057 -5.00 50.55 6.82
CA ILE A 1057 -4.49 51.87 6.35
C ILE A 1057 -4.03 52.73 7.54
N GLU A 1058 -4.72 52.65 8.69
CA GLU A 1058 -4.28 53.28 9.94
C GLU A 1058 -2.97 52.68 10.51
N THR A 1059 -2.64 51.44 10.13
CA THR A 1059 -1.45 50.73 10.57
C THR A 1059 -0.24 51.09 9.70
N GLU A 1060 -0.43 51.25 8.40
CA GLU A 1060 0.62 51.68 7.47
C GLU A 1060 1.10 53.12 7.76
N VAL A 1061 0.16 54.03 8.08
CA VAL A 1061 0.48 55.38 8.57
C VAL A 1061 1.24 55.34 9.91
N ARG A 1062 1.16 54.25 10.69
CA ARG A 1062 1.93 54.06 11.94
C ARG A 1062 3.31 53.44 11.74
N THR A 1063 3.52 52.65 10.68
CA THR A 1063 4.82 52.02 10.41
C THR A 1063 5.77 53.02 9.74
N THR A 1064 5.28 53.85 8.81
CA THR A 1064 6.08 54.90 8.15
C THR A 1064 6.50 56.00 9.13
N LYS A 1065 5.68 56.29 10.15
CA LYS A 1065 6.02 57.23 11.26
C LYS A 1065 6.97 56.66 12.33
N ARG A 1066 7.32 55.37 12.27
CA ARG A 1066 8.29 54.74 13.18
C ARG A 1066 9.63 54.42 12.53
N ALA A 1067 9.71 54.45 11.20
CA ALA A 1067 10.93 54.26 10.44
C ALA A 1067 11.66 55.58 10.07
N LEU A 1068 10.97 56.73 10.17
CA LEU A 1068 11.55 58.07 10.37
C LEU A 1068 11.75 58.35 11.87
#